data_AF-F7YUQ5-F1
#
_entry.id   AF-F7YUQ5-F1
#
_cell.length_a   1.000
_cell.length_b   1.000
_cell.length_c   1.000
_cell.angle_alpha   90.00
_cell.angle_beta   90.00
_cell.angle_gamma   90.00
#
_symmetry.space_group_name_H-M   'P 1'
#
loop_
_entity.id
_entity.type
_entity.pdbx_description
1 polymer ?
#
loop_
_entity_poly.entity_id
_entity_poly.type
_entity_poly.pdbx_seq_one_letter_code
_entity_poly.pdbx_strand_id
1 'polypeptide(L)'
;MVQKRITFLTHAILIFLIAIILFPVVWVVSTSIRRDEAAFSTKLFTSRVTLQNYVDLLMPEKNIPVLIQELQNIVSKVKPYDKISQQRARELVEKYIQKLELYLDETDKRFELARQSYSNITTKMQQNAEKIKENIVKDLEELKAVVQNNLPKLPIDDLYAVALYEKLQNEKFGSLVFAALKKDLEAYVGRQINDADTFKDALAKLNEVYEKIIGSHLEKLRYHERRISELNFAATQIRNKIVSVQNEVITANLFINEVVLPQLTSLSQSFDSLLRLKTMVDSTKILSPFSIDDSKMLLETQQLLSQVSFLLDLVQTYSDYKQLEIALASLEKSLTELLKRDESIVRKSQYLQVVNIFEDLKPRLERVLSQLEEVFLQTGEKIVILKSINDQLVDLQREIENEMANKNSVEILLKNLDDSMKHCRTVAELKIFVNQLEDRINTIKNIRSLSSADLTRYSAVLTFLRNFANSYEAKDQISLQLSKVVKNLRWIEEYRDFIRRFENVSKNLNEVLSNSRTLIDDFKKTYDGLLAISFAGVFVRSDVLNRFFDLVKTDFVSKVKADMAVVTRRSGNLMDLDPTNSLKADYKNIDKQLYRIDNIWKQKPKHYFLNWVLNSVIVATVVGLITTAVCAVAAYPFSRMRFFGRRYGLLAFLLIQMFPAVIFMIAIYNLLNFLGKYVPFLGIDTLGGLIFSYLTGIAYNMYLMKGFYDTIPPSLEEAAIVDGATRFQSFYKIILPLSRPILVVVFLLVFIGTFNEFVVARIVLQNVRNYTYALGLQTFAVGPYETEWGLFTAAALLGMTPMVILFLSMQRFLVSGLTRGAVKE
;
A
#
# COMPACT_ATOMS: atom_id res chain seq x y z
N MET A 1 29.96 -38.10 15.37
CA MET A 1 28.57 -37.96 14.87
C MET A 1 28.10 -36.50 14.82
N VAL A 2 28.42 -35.67 15.82
CA VAL A 2 28.07 -34.24 15.89
C VAL A 2 28.69 -33.40 14.75
N GLN A 3 29.97 -33.61 14.41
CA GLN A 3 30.67 -32.89 13.34
C GLN A 3 30.07 -33.12 11.94
N LYS A 4 29.55 -34.32 11.67
CA LYS A 4 28.81 -34.66 10.42
C LYS A 4 27.43 -33.98 10.36
N ARG A 5 26.75 -33.82 11.50
CA ARG A 5 25.47 -33.10 11.57
C ARG A 5 25.65 -31.59 11.39
N ILE A 6 26.71 -31.01 11.97
CA ILE A 6 27.03 -29.58 11.81
C ILE A 6 27.40 -29.28 10.35
N THR A 7 28.26 -30.09 9.72
CA THR A 7 28.59 -29.91 8.30
C THR A 7 27.35 -30.07 7.42
N PHE A 8 26.49 -31.07 7.65
CA PHE A 8 25.23 -31.19 6.90
C PHE A 8 24.34 -29.95 7.06
N LEU A 9 24.18 -29.43 8.28
CA LEU A 9 23.41 -28.22 8.55
C LEU A 9 23.99 -26.99 7.83
N THR A 10 25.32 -26.83 7.86
CA THR A 10 25.99 -25.73 7.14
C THR A 10 25.78 -25.83 5.63
N HIS A 11 25.91 -27.03 5.04
CA HIS A 11 25.63 -27.22 3.61
C HIS A 11 24.16 -26.98 3.28
N ALA A 12 23.23 -27.42 4.13
CA ALA A 12 21.80 -27.15 3.94
C ALA A 12 21.50 -25.64 4.00
N ILE A 13 22.09 -24.91 4.94
CA ILE A 13 21.97 -23.44 5.04
C ILE A 13 22.59 -22.76 3.81
N LEU A 14 23.78 -23.20 3.37
CA LEU A 14 24.44 -22.65 2.18
C LEU A 14 23.61 -22.91 0.92
N ILE A 15 23.07 -24.12 0.73
CA ILE A 15 22.18 -24.44 -0.40
C ILE A 15 20.93 -23.58 -0.37
N PHE A 16 20.32 -23.41 0.81
CA PHE A 16 19.15 -22.55 0.99
C PHE A 16 19.47 -21.08 0.67
N LEU A 17 20.61 -20.56 1.13
CA LEU A 17 21.08 -19.22 0.80
C LEU A 17 21.36 -19.07 -0.70
N ILE A 18 21.99 -20.06 -1.34
CA ILE A 18 22.22 -20.08 -2.78
C ILE A 18 20.87 -20.03 -3.53
N ALA A 19 19.87 -20.80 -3.10
CA ALA A 19 18.55 -20.77 -3.70
C ALA A 19 17.88 -19.39 -3.58
N ILE A 20 17.97 -18.74 -2.41
CA ILE A 20 17.45 -17.39 -2.20
C ILE A 20 18.18 -16.36 -3.07
N ILE A 21 19.52 -16.44 -3.14
CA ILE A 21 20.35 -15.51 -3.90
C ILE A 21 20.14 -15.66 -5.41
N LEU A 22 19.96 -16.89 -5.90
CA LEU A 22 19.76 -17.16 -7.33
C LEU A 22 18.31 -16.98 -7.77
N PHE A 23 17.33 -17.04 -6.87
CA PHE A 23 15.91 -16.93 -7.25
C PHE A 23 15.59 -15.66 -8.06
N PRO A 24 16.04 -14.44 -7.68
CA PRO A 24 15.84 -13.24 -8.49
C PRO A 24 16.42 -13.37 -9.90
N VAL A 25 17.60 -13.98 -10.03
CA VAL A 25 18.25 -14.18 -11.34
C VAL A 25 17.44 -15.13 -12.21
N VAL A 26 17.01 -16.27 -11.64
CA VAL A 26 16.16 -17.24 -12.34
C VAL A 26 14.84 -16.59 -12.75
N TRP A 27 14.26 -15.78 -11.88
CA TRP A 27 13.02 -15.05 -12.16
C TRP A 27 13.21 -14.01 -13.29
N VAL A 28 14.28 -13.22 -13.28
CA VAL A 28 14.59 -12.25 -14.35
C VAL A 28 14.78 -12.97 -15.69
N VAL A 29 15.57 -14.05 -15.71
CA VAL A 29 15.79 -14.83 -16.94
C VAL A 29 14.50 -15.46 -17.44
N SER A 30 13.73 -16.12 -16.57
CA SER A 30 12.45 -16.73 -16.94
C SER A 30 11.44 -15.70 -17.48
N THR A 31 11.36 -14.53 -16.85
CA THR A 31 10.43 -13.45 -17.23
C THR A 31 10.84 -12.77 -18.53
N SER A 32 12.13 -12.67 -18.82
CA SER A 32 12.62 -12.06 -20.07
C SER A 32 12.23 -12.86 -21.32
N ILE A 33 12.08 -14.18 -21.19
CA ILE A 33 11.73 -15.09 -22.30
C ILE A 33 10.24 -15.48 -22.30
N ARG A 34 9.43 -14.83 -21.46
CA ARG A 34 8.00 -15.10 -21.32
C ARG A 34 7.16 -14.24 -22.28
N ARG A 35 6.06 -14.82 -22.78
CA ARG A 35 5.05 -14.11 -23.59
C ARG A 35 4.05 -13.31 -22.76
N ASP A 36 3.87 -13.67 -21.49
CA ASP A 36 2.93 -13.04 -20.59
C ASP A 36 3.58 -11.86 -19.86
N GLU A 37 2.80 -10.79 -19.69
CA GLU A 37 3.25 -9.52 -19.10
C GLU A 37 3.16 -9.51 -17.56
N ALA A 38 2.66 -10.59 -16.95
CA ALA A 38 2.49 -10.69 -15.50
C ALA A 38 3.83 -10.86 -14.76
N ALA A 39 3.99 -10.12 -13.66
CA ALA A 39 5.15 -10.19 -12.77
C ALA A 39 5.47 -11.62 -12.31
N PHE A 40 4.44 -12.39 -11.96
CA PHE A 40 4.58 -13.76 -11.50
C PHE A 40 3.71 -14.70 -12.32
N SER A 41 4.28 -15.81 -12.78
CA SER A 41 3.54 -16.93 -13.35
C SER A 41 3.25 -17.98 -12.29
N THR A 42 2.17 -18.73 -12.50
CA THR A 42 1.82 -19.91 -11.69
C THR A 42 2.85 -21.04 -11.77
N LYS A 43 3.75 -21.00 -12.75
CA LYS A 43 4.88 -21.94 -12.93
C LYS A 43 6.18 -21.13 -13.00
N LEU A 44 7.25 -21.62 -12.36
CA LEU A 44 8.57 -20.97 -12.39
C LEU A 44 9.13 -20.83 -13.82
N PHE A 45 8.92 -21.85 -14.65
CA PHE A 45 9.23 -21.84 -16.08
C PHE A 45 7.93 -21.87 -16.89
N THR A 46 7.80 -20.92 -17.81
CA THR A 46 6.63 -20.86 -18.69
C THR A 46 6.65 -21.97 -19.73
N SER A 47 5.49 -22.47 -20.12
CA SER A 47 5.34 -23.30 -21.32
C SER A 47 5.38 -22.46 -22.62
N ARG A 48 5.38 -21.13 -22.50
CA ARG A 48 5.23 -20.16 -23.59
C ARG A 48 6.48 -19.28 -23.73
N VAL A 49 7.56 -19.87 -24.22
CA VAL A 49 8.84 -19.20 -24.45
C VAL A 49 8.81 -18.33 -25.72
N THR A 50 9.46 -17.17 -25.68
CA THR A 50 9.63 -16.22 -26.78
C THR A 50 10.93 -15.43 -26.64
N LEU A 51 11.47 -14.94 -27.75
CA LEU A 51 12.56 -13.94 -27.76
C LEU A 51 12.06 -12.55 -28.18
N GLN A 52 10.74 -12.38 -28.30
CA GLN A 52 10.14 -11.15 -28.80
C GLN A 52 10.53 -9.92 -27.98
N ASN A 53 10.64 -10.04 -26.64
CA ASN A 53 11.06 -8.92 -25.78
C ASN A 53 12.45 -8.39 -26.16
N TYR A 54 13.39 -9.27 -26.52
CA TYR A 54 14.72 -8.89 -26.98
C TYR A 54 14.68 -8.26 -28.38
N VAL A 55 13.87 -8.82 -29.28
CA VAL A 55 13.67 -8.27 -30.63
C VAL A 55 13.06 -6.88 -30.55
N ASP A 56 12.03 -6.68 -29.71
CA ASP A 56 11.35 -5.40 -29.53
C ASP A 56 12.27 -4.32 -28.95
N LEU A 57 13.22 -4.70 -28.10
CA LEU A 57 14.22 -3.79 -27.53
C LEU A 57 15.29 -3.37 -28.56
N LEU A 58 15.83 -4.34 -29.30
CA LEU A 58 16.95 -4.11 -30.22
C LEU A 58 16.51 -3.57 -31.58
N MET A 59 15.39 -4.08 -32.08
CA MET A 59 14.85 -3.83 -33.41
C MET A 59 13.32 -3.75 -33.36
N PRO A 60 12.74 -2.66 -32.78
CA PRO A 60 11.30 -2.53 -32.67
C PRO A 60 10.64 -2.58 -34.05
N GLU A 61 9.72 -3.53 -34.24
CA GLU A 61 8.98 -3.69 -35.48
C GLU A 61 8.09 -2.46 -35.72
N LYS A 62 8.19 -1.86 -36.91
CA LYS A 62 7.20 -0.85 -37.36
C LYS A 62 5.89 -1.56 -37.65
N ASN A 63 5.07 -1.72 -36.63
CA ASN A 63 3.77 -2.37 -36.67
C ASN A 63 2.66 -1.37 -37.06
N ILE A 64 1.39 -1.79 -37.11
CA ILE A 64 0.29 -0.97 -37.66
C ILE A 64 0.18 0.41 -36.99
N PRO A 65 0.03 0.53 -35.64
CA PRO A 65 -0.06 1.84 -35.00
C PRO A 65 1.15 2.75 -35.29
N VAL A 66 2.35 2.17 -35.34
CA VAL A 66 3.58 2.93 -35.65
C VAL A 66 3.55 3.42 -37.09
N LEU A 67 3.17 2.57 -38.05
CA LEU A 67 3.10 2.96 -39.46
C LEU A 67 2.06 4.06 -39.71
N ILE A 68 0.89 4.01 -39.05
CA ILE A 68 -0.12 5.06 -39.13
C ILE A 68 0.47 6.40 -38.65
N GLN A 69 1.19 6.39 -37.52
CA GLN A 69 1.83 7.59 -36.99
C GLN A 69 2.97 8.09 -37.89
N GLU A 70 3.76 7.19 -38.49
CA GLU A 70 4.81 7.55 -39.45
C GLU A 70 4.22 8.19 -40.71
N LEU A 71 3.12 7.64 -41.26
CA LEU A 71 2.39 8.24 -42.37
C LEU A 71 1.87 9.63 -42.01
N GLN A 72 1.31 9.80 -40.81
CA GLN A 72 0.84 11.08 -40.32
C GLN A 72 1.99 12.10 -40.23
N ASN A 73 3.18 11.69 -39.77
CA ASN A 73 4.34 12.55 -39.68
C ASN A 73 4.91 12.94 -41.06
N ILE A 74 4.87 12.02 -42.05
CA ILE A 74 5.31 12.30 -43.42
C ILE A 74 4.36 13.32 -44.07
N VAL A 75 3.05 13.10 -43.99
CA VAL A 75 2.04 14.01 -44.54
C VAL A 75 2.09 15.38 -43.88
N SER A 76 2.33 15.45 -42.58
CA SER A 76 2.46 16.73 -41.86
C SER A 76 3.84 17.38 -41.98
N LYS A 77 4.81 16.76 -42.67
CA LYS A 77 6.20 17.22 -42.80
C LYS A 77 6.86 17.55 -41.44
N VAL A 78 6.65 16.69 -40.44
CA VAL A 78 7.22 16.84 -39.09
C VAL A 78 8.49 16.00 -38.95
N LYS A 79 9.42 16.41 -38.08
CA LYS A 79 10.64 15.65 -37.74
C LYS A 79 10.32 14.17 -37.49
N PRO A 80 11.05 13.22 -38.12
CA PRO A 80 12.30 13.40 -38.87
C PRO A 80 12.15 13.68 -40.38
N TYR A 81 10.92 13.88 -40.88
CA TYR A 81 10.63 14.05 -42.31
C TYR A 81 10.52 15.52 -42.75
N ASP A 82 10.92 16.46 -41.91
CA ASP A 82 10.88 17.89 -42.19
C ASP A 82 11.80 18.31 -43.35
N LYS A 83 12.86 17.52 -43.62
CA LYS A 83 13.92 17.83 -44.59
C LYS A 83 13.91 16.98 -45.87
N ILE A 84 12.96 16.07 -46.05
CA ILE A 84 12.93 15.18 -47.23
C ILE A 84 12.30 15.88 -48.44
N SER A 85 12.59 15.41 -49.66
CA SER A 85 11.93 15.88 -50.89
C SER A 85 10.51 15.30 -51.03
N GLN A 86 9.66 15.95 -51.82
CA GLN A 86 8.28 15.50 -52.06
C GLN A 86 8.24 14.12 -52.73
N GLN A 87 9.12 13.88 -53.71
CA GLN A 87 9.26 12.57 -54.35
C GLN A 87 9.63 11.49 -53.32
N ARG A 88 10.59 11.78 -52.43
CA ARG A 88 10.98 10.84 -51.37
C ARG A 88 9.87 10.60 -50.35
N ALA A 89 9.07 11.62 -50.05
CA ALA A 89 7.90 11.49 -49.19
C ALA A 89 6.86 10.55 -49.82
N ARG A 90 6.58 10.70 -51.12
CA ARG A 90 5.67 9.82 -51.87
C ARG A 90 6.15 8.36 -51.84
N GLU A 91 7.41 8.10 -52.15
CA GLU A 91 8.00 6.75 -52.10
C GLU A 91 7.86 6.11 -50.71
N LEU A 92 8.06 6.89 -49.64
CA LEU A 92 7.91 6.40 -48.27
C LEU A 92 6.45 6.11 -47.91
N VAL A 93 5.51 6.95 -48.36
CA VAL A 93 4.07 6.73 -48.15
C VAL A 93 3.62 5.45 -48.84
N GLU A 94 3.96 5.27 -50.13
CA GLU A 94 3.63 4.05 -50.89
C GLU A 94 4.21 2.80 -50.21
N LYS A 95 5.48 2.85 -49.80
CA LYS A 95 6.13 1.75 -49.08
C LYS A 95 5.43 1.41 -47.76
N TYR A 96 4.99 2.41 -47.00
CA TYR A 96 4.32 2.18 -45.71
C TYR A 96 2.87 1.72 -45.87
N ILE A 97 2.17 2.19 -46.91
CA ILE A 97 0.85 1.66 -47.30
C ILE A 97 0.98 0.18 -47.65
N GLN A 98 1.91 -0.19 -48.54
CA GLN A 98 2.14 -1.60 -48.90
C GLN A 98 2.46 -2.46 -47.67
N LYS A 99 3.23 -1.92 -46.73
CA LYS A 99 3.55 -2.63 -45.48
C LYS A 99 2.32 -2.79 -44.56
N LEU A 100 1.43 -1.80 -44.50
CA LEU A 100 0.16 -1.92 -43.76
C LEU A 100 -0.70 -3.03 -44.35
N GLU A 101 -0.86 -3.06 -45.67
CA GLU A 101 -1.64 -4.11 -46.37
C GLU A 101 -1.08 -5.51 -46.10
N LEU A 102 0.25 -5.68 -46.17
CA LEU A 102 0.90 -6.94 -45.83
C LEU A 102 0.62 -7.40 -44.39
N TYR A 103 0.48 -6.47 -43.43
CA TYR A 103 0.11 -6.83 -42.06
C TYR A 103 -1.37 -7.19 -41.92
N LEU A 104 -2.26 -6.56 -42.68
CA LEU A 104 -3.67 -6.95 -42.71
C LEU A 104 -3.81 -8.38 -43.27
N ASP A 105 -3.09 -8.68 -44.35
CA ASP A 105 -3.09 -10.01 -44.97
C ASP A 105 -2.38 -11.06 -44.09
N GLU A 106 -1.29 -10.70 -43.41
CA GLU A 106 -0.70 -11.56 -42.38
C GLU A 106 -1.71 -11.84 -41.26
N THR A 107 -2.42 -10.82 -40.79
CA THR A 107 -3.44 -10.96 -39.73
C THR A 107 -4.53 -11.93 -40.15
N ASP A 108 -5.10 -11.78 -41.35
CA ASP A 108 -6.09 -12.70 -41.90
C ASP A 108 -5.56 -14.14 -41.95
N LYS A 109 -4.39 -14.34 -42.56
CA LYS A 109 -3.78 -15.68 -42.70
C LYS A 109 -3.53 -16.33 -41.33
N ARG A 110 -3.02 -15.57 -40.36
CA ARG A 110 -2.77 -16.05 -38.98
C ARG A 110 -4.09 -16.42 -38.31
N PHE A 111 -5.12 -15.62 -38.50
CA PHE A 111 -6.41 -15.86 -37.89
C PHE A 111 -7.12 -17.07 -38.50
N GLU A 112 -7.01 -17.30 -39.80
CA GLU A 112 -7.53 -18.53 -40.44
C GLU A 112 -6.87 -19.79 -39.89
N LEU A 113 -5.54 -19.78 -39.67
CA LEU A 113 -4.84 -20.90 -39.02
C LEU A 113 -5.34 -21.15 -37.58
N ALA A 114 -5.65 -20.07 -36.85
CA ALA A 114 -6.26 -20.18 -35.53
C ALA A 114 -7.68 -20.74 -35.62
N ARG A 115 -8.48 -20.30 -36.60
CA ARG A 115 -9.86 -20.77 -36.84
C ARG A 115 -9.90 -22.25 -37.22
N GLN A 116 -8.95 -22.74 -38.02
CA GLN A 116 -8.79 -24.16 -38.32
C GLN A 116 -8.53 -24.98 -37.05
N SER A 117 -7.62 -24.51 -36.19
CA SER A 117 -7.32 -25.19 -34.93
C SER A 117 -8.52 -25.17 -33.97
N TYR A 118 -9.26 -24.05 -33.94
CA TYR A 118 -10.50 -23.92 -33.19
C TYR A 118 -11.57 -24.90 -33.68
N SER A 119 -11.75 -25.03 -35.01
CA SER A 119 -12.67 -25.99 -35.61
C SER A 119 -12.29 -27.44 -35.29
N ASN A 120 -11.00 -27.77 -35.30
CA ASN A 120 -10.52 -29.08 -34.87
C ASN A 120 -10.84 -29.35 -33.40
N ILE A 121 -10.62 -28.37 -32.52
CA ILE A 121 -10.92 -28.46 -31.09
C ILE A 121 -12.41 -28.72 -30.87
N THR A 122 -13.29 -27.89 -31.46
CA THR A 122 -14.73 -28.02 -31.25
C THR A 122 -15.26 -29.34 -31.82
N THR A 123 -14.76 -29.77 -32.98
CA THR A 123 -15.13 -31.05 -33.60
C THR A 123 -14.71 -32.24 -32.73
N LYS A 124 -13.45 -32.30 -32.28
CA LYS A 124 -12.96 -33.40 -31.44
C LYS A 124 -13.62 -33.43 -30.06
N MET A 125 -13.86 -32.25 -29.45
CA MET A 125 -14.60 -32.17 -28.19
C MET A 125 -16.01 -32.71 -28.37
N GLN A 126 -16.69 -32.33 -29.46
CA GLN A 126 -18.04 -32.82 -29.76
C GLN A 126 -18.07 -34.33 -30.06
N GLN A 127 -17.07 -34.86 -30.78
CA GLN A 127 -16.92 -36.31 -31.01
C GLN A 127 -16.72 -37.10 -29.71
N ASN A 128 -16.04 -36.51 -28.73
CA ASN A 128 -15.81 -37.13 -27.41
C ASN A 128 -16.87 -36.73 -26.38
N ALA A 129 -17.93 -36.02 -26.75
CA ALA A 129 -18.91 -35.46 -25.81
C ALA A 129 -19.57 -36.56 -24.94
N GLU A 130 -19.93 -37.69 -25.53
CA GLU A 130 -20.51 -38.83 -24.80
C GLU A 130 -19.52 -39.43 -23.81
N LYS A 131 -18.27 -39.68 -24.22
CA LYS A 131 -17.21 -40.19 -23.32
C LYS A 131 -16.88 -39.22 -22.19
N ILE A 132 -16.87 -37.91 -22.47
CA ILE A 132 -16.66 -36.86 -21.48
C ILE A 132 -17.81 -36.88 -20.47
N LYS A 133 -19.06 -36.95 -20.94
CA LYS A 133 -20.25 -37.06 -20.10
C LYS A 133 -20.18 -38.31 -19.19
N GLU A 134 -19.84 -39.47 -19.74
CA GLU A 134 -19.68 -40.71 -18.98
C GLU A 134 -18.64 -40.57 -17.86
N ASN A 135 -17.48 -39.98 -18.15
CA ASN A 135 -16.44 -39.73 -17.14
C ASN A 135 -16.90 -38.76 -16.05
N ILE A 136 -17.62 -37.69 -16.41
CA ILE A 136 -18.18 -36.73 -15.44
C ILE A 136 -19.20 -37.44 -14.56
N VAL A 137 -20.15 -38.17 -15.15
CA VAL A 137 -21.17 -38.92 -14.41
C VAL A 137 -20.50 -39.90 -13.45
N LYS A 138 -19.47 -40.63 -13.91
CA LYS A 138 -18.69 -41.54 -13.07
C LYS A 138 -18.03 -40.81 -11.88
N ASP A 139 -17.34 -39.69 -12.12
CA ASP A 139 -16.70 -38.90 -11.05
C ASP A 139 -17.73 -38.41 -10.01
N LEU A 140 -18.92 -38.00 -10.46
CA LEU A 140 -20.02 -37.56 -9.59
C LEU A 140 -20.68 -38.72 -8.83
N GLU A 141 -20.85 -39.87 -9.46
CA GLU A 141 -21.38 -41.09 -8.82
C GLU A 141 -20.38 -41.64 -7.80
N GLU A 142 -19.08 -41.62 -8.09
CA GLU A 142 -18.02 -41.94 -7.13
C GLU A 142 -18.04 -40.98 -5.92
N LEU A 143 -18.18 -39.67 -6.16
CA LEU A 143 -18.33 -38.68 -5.08
C LEU A 143 -19.58 -38.96 -4.25
N LYS A 144 -20.71 -39.23 -4.89
CA LYS A 144 -21.97 -39.58 -4.21
C LYS A 144 -21.77 -40.82 -3.33
N ALA A 145 -21.14 -41.87 -3.84
CA ALA A 145 -20.87 -43.10 -3.10
C ALA A 145 -19.93 -42.85 -1.91
N VAL A 146 -18.87 -42.05 -2.07
CA VAL A 146 -17.96 -41.67 -0.97
C VAL A 146 -18.69 -40.93 0.13
N VAL A 147 -19.58 -39.99 -0.22
CA VAL A 147 -20.38 -39.26 0.77
C VAL A 147 -21.37 -40.19 1.47
N GLN A 148 -22.04 -41.07 0.74
CA GLN A 148 -23.00 -42.03 1.32
C GLN A 148 -22.34 -43.05 2.25
N ASN A 149 -21.16 -43.56 1.89
CA ASN A 149 -20.43 -44.56 2.68
C ASN A 149 -19.80 -43.97 3.95
N ASN A 150 -19.43 -42.68 3.91
CA ASN A 150 -18.84 -41.98 5.04
C ASN A 150 -19.86 -41.12 5.81
N LEU A 151 -21.16 -41.28 5.52
CA LEU A 151 -22.21 -40.54 6.22
C LEU A 151 -22.25 -41.01 7.68
N PRO A 152 -22.05 -40.10 8.66
CA PRO A 152 -22.10 -40.48 10.07
C PRO A 152 -23.48 -41.04 10.45
N LYS A 153 -23.49 -42.19 11.14
CA LYS A 153 -24.72 -42.75 11.71
C LYS A 153 -25.00 -42.07 13.03
N LEU A 154 -25.89 -41.08 13.02
CA LEU A 154 -26.35 -40.41 14.23
C LEU A 154 -27.73 -40.91 14.65
N PRO A 155 -27.99 -41.03 15.98
CA PRO A 155 -29.35 -41.20 16.46
C PRO A 155 -30.19 -39.96 16.08
N ILE A 156 -31.45 -40.19 15.72
CA ILE A 156 -32.40 -39.13 15.43
C ILE A 156 -32.97 -38.66 16.78
N ASP A 157 -32.21 -37.81 17.46
CA ASP A 157 -32.52 -37.25 18.77
C ASP A 157 -32.99 -35.78 18.67
N ASP A 158 -33.28 -35.16 19.81
CA ASP A 158 -33.77 -33.78 19.86
C ASP A 158 -32.75 -32.76 19.31
N LEU A 159 -31.43 -33.04 19.38
CA LEU A 159 -30.41 -32.18 18.78
C LEU A 159 -30.41 -32.28 17.26
N TYR A 160 -30.64 -33.48 16.72
CA TYR A 160 -30.82 -33.67 15.28
C TYR A 160 -32.14 -33.04 14.78
N ALA A 161 -33.20 -33.10 15.58
CA ALA A 161 -34.49 -32.43 15.28
C ALA A 161 -34.34 -30.91 15.10
N VAL A 162 -33.49 -30.27 15.90
CA VAL A 162 -33.14 -28.85 15.74
C VAL A 162 -32.47 -28.59 14.38
N ALA A 163 -31.50 -29.42 13.98
CA ALA A 163 -30.85 -29.30 12.68
C ALA A 163 -31.83 -29.52 11.51
N LEU A 164 -32.79 -30.45 11.66
CA LEU A 164 -33.87 -30.65 10.68
C LEU A 164 -34.75 -29.40 10.57
N TYR A 165 -35.13 -28.79 11.69
CA TYR A 165 -35.94 -27.58 11.71
C TYR A 165 -35.25 -26.42 10.99
N GLU A 166 -33.99 -26.15 11.32
CA GLU A 166 -33.21 -25.05 10.73
C GLU A 166 -33.15 -25.14 9.19
N LYS A 167 -33.08 -26.37 8.64
CA LYS A 167 -33.03 -26.62 7.19
C LYS A 167 -34.40 -26.65 6.52
N LEU A 168 -35.47 -27.00 7.23
CA LEU A 168 -36.81 -27.22 6.65
C LEU A 168 -37.80 -26.08 6.89
N GLN A 169 -37.59 -25.21 7.88
CA GLN A 169 -38.54 -24.14 8.26
C GLN A 169 -38.93 -23.20 7.11
N ASN A 170 -38.03 -23.00 6.14
CA ASN A 170 -38.25 -22.13 4.98
C ASN A 170 -38.51 -22.91 3.67
N GLU A 171 -38.61 -24.23 3.76
CA GLU A 171 -38.78 -25.12 2.61
C GLU A 171 -40.25 -25.43 2.36
N LYS A 172 -40.59 -25.67 1.10
CA LYS A 172 -41.93 -26.11 0.70
C LYS A 172 -42.02 -27.63 0.68
N PHE A 173 -43.22 -28.16 0.92
CA PHE A 173 -43.49 -29.58 0.68
C PHE A 173 -43.10 -29.97 -0.75
N GLY A 174 -42.37 -31.07 -0.89
CA GLY A 174 -41.86 -31.55 -2.17
C GLY A 174 -40.56 -30.89 -2.68
N SER A 175 -39.93 -29.98 -1.91
CA SER A 175 -38.62 -29.44 -2.30
C SER A 175 -37.51 -30.51 -2.29
N LEU A 176 -36.39 -30.24 -2.97
CA LEU A 176 -35.23 -31.12 -2.95
C LEU A 176 -34.64 -31.28 -1.54
N VAL A 177 -34.74 -30.25 -0.70
CA VAL A 177 -34.28 -30.29 0.69
C VAL A 177 -35.22 -31.16 1.52
N PHE A 178 -36.54 -31.01 1.35
CA PHE A 178 -37.54 -31.89 1.97
C PHE A 178 -37.33 -33.36 1.57
N ALA A 179 -37.17 -33.64 0.27
CA ALA A 179 -36.97 -35.01 -0.22
C ALA A 179 -35.73 -35.68 0.39
N ALA A 180 -34.65 -34.91 0.62
CA ALA A 180 -33.42 -35.41 1.23
C ALA A 180 -33.59 -35.81 2.70
N LEU A 181 -34.43 -35.08 3.44
CA LEU A 181 -34.62 -35.23 4.88
C LEU A 181 -35.93 -35.94 5.27
N LYS A 182 -36.79 -36.27 4.30
CA LYS A 182 -38.12 -36.87 4.55
C LYS A 182 -38.07 -38.09 5.48
N LYS A 183 -37.16 -39.05 5.21
CA LYS A 183 -37.05 -40.27 6.01
C LYS A 183 -36.66 -39.99 7.46
N ASP A 184 -35.78 -39.01 7.69
CA ASP A 184 -35.36 -38.63 9.03
C ASP A 184 -36.49 -37.92 9.79
N LEU A 185 -37.21 -37.04 9.07
CA LEU A 185 -38.37 -36.32 9.61
C LEU A 185 -39.49 -37.29 10.00
N GLU A 186 -39.81 -38.27 9.14
CA GLU A 186 -40.80 -39.31 9.42
C GLU A 186 -40.38 -40.19 10.60
N ALA A 187 -39.09 -40.54 10.69
CA ALA A 187 -38.55 -41.32 11.80
C ALA A 187 -38.60 -40.57 13.15
N TYR A 188 -38.36 -39.25 13.15
CA TYR A 188 -38.48 -38.44 14.37
C TYR A 188 -39.94 -38.21 14.80
N VAL A 189 -40.82 -37.88 13.84
CA VAL A 189 -42.22 -37.56 14.14
C VAL A 189 -43.06 -38.82 14.41
N GLY A 190 -42.66 -39.97 13.85
CA GLY A 190 -43.30 -41.27 14.04
C GLY A 190 -44.50 -41.53 13.11
N ARG A 191 -44.64 -40.77 12.02
CA ARG A 191 -45.74 -40.89 11.04
C ARG A 191 -45.27 -40.53 9.63
N GLN A 192 -45.99 -41.00 8.61
CA GLN A 192 -45.70 -40.67 7.21
C GLN A 192 -46.14 -39.24 6.86
N ILE A 193 -45.39 -38.59 5.97
CA ILE A 193 -45.64 -37.22 5.51
C ILE A 193 -45.92 -37.26 4.00
N ASN A 194 -47.20 -37.14 3.65
CA ASN A 194 -47.71 -37.39 2.31
C ASN A 194 -48.27 -36.14 1.60
N ASP A 195 -48.49 -35.04 2.35
CA ASP A 195 -49.05 -33.79 1.85
C ASP A 195 -48.47 -32.58 2.60
N ALA A 196 -48.88 -31.37 2.18
CA ALA A 196 -48.39 -30.12 2.77
C ALA A 196 -48.85 -29.90 4.22
N ASP A 197 -50.03 -30.41 4.60
CA ASP A 197 -50.59 -30.23 5.93
C ASP A 197 -49.85 -31.11 6.96
N THR A 198 -49.63 -32.37 6.62
CA THR A 198 -48.81 -33.31 7.42
C THR A 198 -47.36 -32.84 7.57
N PHE A 199 -46.81 -32.15 6.55
CA PHE A 199 -45.50 -31.51 6.63
C PHE A 199 -45.48 -30.30 7.56
N LYS A 200 -46.51 -29.45 7.50
CA LYS A 200 -46.66 -28.29 8.39
C LYS A 200 -46.77 -28.72 9.85
N ASP A 201 -47.55 -29.77 10.13
CA ASP A 201 -47.65 -30.30 11.48
C ASP A 201 -46.33 -30.94 11.96
N ALA A 202 -45.57 -31.58 11.07
CA ALA A 202 -44.23 -32.09 11.39
C ALA A 202 -43.25 -30.95 11.73
N LEU A 203 -43.30 -29.84 10.98
CA LEU A 203 -42.55 -28.62 11.29
C LEU A 203 -42.97 -28.01 12.64
N ALA A 204 -44.26 -28.04 12.98
CA ALA A 204 -44.73 -27.54 14.28
C ALA A 204 -44.13 -28.32 15.45
N LYS A 205 -44.05 -29.65 15.32
CA LYS A 205 -43.41 -30.52 16.33
C LYS A 205 -41.90 -30.27 16.44
N LEU A 206 -41.22 -30.06 15.31
CA LEU A 206 -39.81 -29.66 15.31
C LEU A 206 -39.59 -28.27 15.92
N ASN A 207 -40.50 -27.33 15.67
CA ASN A 207 -40.45 -25.99 16.25
C ASN A 207 -40.58 -26.03 17.77
N GLU A 208 -41.44 -26.88 18.32
CA GLU A 208 -41.55 -27.05 19.78
C GLU A 208 -40.21 -27.47 20.42
N VAL A 209 -39.48 -28.37 19.76
CA VAL A 209 -38.16 -28.84 20.20
C VAL A 209 -37.11 -27.73 20.03
N TYR A 210 -37.15 -27.01 18.91
CA TYR A 210 -36.30 -25.85 18.66
C TYR A 210 -36.49 -24.76 19.71
N GLU A 211 -37.74 -24.41 20.03
CA GLU A 211 -38.08 -23.42 21.05
C GLU A 211 -37.61 -23.86 22.44
N LYS A 212 -37.75 -25.16 22.75
CA LYS A 212 -37.27 -25.74 24.01
C LYS A 212 -35.75 -25.66 24.15
N ILE A 213 -34.99 -26.01 23.11
CA ILE A 213 -33.52 -26.14 23.17
C ILE A 213 -32.79 -24.83 22.89
N ILE A 214 -33.27 -24.04 21.93
CA ILE A 214 -32.61 -22.79 21.49
C ILE A 214 -33.49 -21.58 21.79
N GLY A 215 -34.77 -21.61 21.42
CA GLY A 215 -35.64 -20.43 21.42
C GLY A 215 -35.75 -19.75 22.79
N SER A 216 -35.96 -20.52 23.85
CA SER A 216 -36.03 -20.01 25.23
C SER A 216 -34.73 -19.34 25.70
N HIS A 217 -33.57 -19.81 25.22
CA HIS A 217 -32.27 -19.20 25.53
C HIS A 217 -32.03 -17.93 24.69
N LEU A 218 -32.45 -17.91 23.42
CA LEU A 218 -32.43 -16.70 22.60
C LEU A 218 -33.36 -15.61 23.14
N GLU A 219 -34.51 -15.98 23.70
CA GLU A 219 -35.42 -15.02 24.35
C GLU A 219 -34.79 -14.42 25.61
N LYS A 220 -34.16 -15.24 26.45
CA LYS A 220 -33.37 -14.76 27.60
C LYS A 220 -32.23 -13.85 27.18
N LEU A 221 -31.52 -14.19 26.10
CA LEU A 221 -30.46 -13.35 25.55
C LEU A 221 -31.01 -11.97 25.15
N ARG A 222 -32.09 -11.93 24.37
CA ARG A 222 -32.76 -10.68 23.98
C ARG A 222 -33.28 -9.88 25.18
N TYR A 223 -33.78 -10.56 26.21
CA TYR A 223 -34.20 -9.92 27.46
C TYR A 223 -33.03 -9.18 28.13
N HIS A 224 -31.89 -9.87 28.32
CA HIS A 224 -30.70 -9.25 28.92
C HIS A 224 -30.14 -8.12 28.05
N GLU A 225 -30.10 -8.28 26.72
CA GLU A 225 -29.68 -7.21 25.80
C GLU A 225 -30.57 -5.97 25.89
N ARG A 226 -31.90 -6.16 25.94
CA ARG A 226 -32.86 -5.07 26.13
C ARG A 226 -32.66 -4.38 27.47
N ARG A 227 -32.52 -5.15 28.55
CA ARG A 227 -32.33 -4.64 29.91
C ARG A 227 -31.03 -3.83 30.02
N ILE A 228 -29.93 -4.33 29.45
CA ILE A 228 -28.64 -3.62 29.38
C ILE A 228 -28.79 -2.30 28.62
N SER A 229 -29.53 -2.29 27.51
CA SER A 229 -29.80 -1.06 26.74
C SER A 229 -30.59 -0.03 27.56
N GLU A 230 -31.63 -0.47 28.28
CA GLU A 230 -32.44 0.40 29.15
C GLU A 230 -31.62 0.99 30.30
N LEU A 231 -30.80 0.17 30.97
CA LEU A 231 -29.94 0.61 32.07
C LEU A 231 -28.83 1.56 31.59
N ASN A 232 -28.21 1.30 30.44
CA ASN A 232 -27.23 2.22 29.85
C ASN A 232 -27.84 3.56 29.47
N PHE A 233 -29.08 3.57 28.97
CA PHE A 233 -29.80 4.81 28.70
C PHE A 233 -30.02 5.60 30.00
N ALA A 234 -30.49 4.95 31.07
CA ALA A 234 -30.66 5.58 32.37
C ALA A 234 -29.33 6.13 32.94
N ALA A 235 -28.25 5.35 32.87
CA ALA A 235 -26.92 5.77 33.31
C ALA A 235 -26.40 6.98 32.50
N THR A 236 -26.71 7.06 31.21
CA THR A 236 -26.35 8.21 30.36
C THR A 236 -27.09 9.48 30.77
N GLN A 237 -28.39 9.38 31.09
CA GLN A 237 -29.17 10.52 31.60
C GLN A 237 -28.59 11.04 32.92
N ILE A 238 -28.15 10.14 33.81
CA ILE A 238 -27.51 10.50 35.07
C ILE A 238 -26.13 11.12 34.85
N ARG A 239 -25.29 10.58 33.95
CA ARG A 239 -24.01 11.19 33.59
C ARG A 239 -24.17 12.62 33.07
N ASN A 240 -25.18 12.87 32.23
CA ASN A 240 -25.46 14.22 31.74
C ASN A 240 -25.83 15.18 32.88
N LYS A 241 -26.60 14.72 33.87
CA LYS A 241 -26.90 15.50 35.08
C LYS A 241 -25.64 15.78 35.90
N ILE A 242 -24.75 14.79 36.08
CA ILE A 242 -23.46 14.99 36.78
C ILE A 242 -22.63 16.06 36.07
N VAL A 243 -22.49 15.98 34.75
CA VAL A 243 -21.72 16.96 33.96
C VAL A 243 -22.31 18.37 34.11
N SER A 244 -23.63 18.51 34.07
CA SER A 244 -24.30 19.80 34.28
C SER A 244 -23.94 20.40 35.64
N VAL A 245 -24.09 19.63 36.73
CA VAL A 245 -23.80 20.09 38.09
C VAL A 245 -22.30 20.35 38.28
N GLN A 246 -21.42 19.53 37.70
CA GLN A 246 -19.96 19.73 37.72
C GLN A 246 -19.57 21.05 37.06
N ASN A 247 -20.14 21.38 35.90
CA ASN A 247 -19.85 22.64 35.21
C ASN A 247 -20.23 23.86 36.06
N GLU A 248 -21.34 23.77 36.81
CA GLU A 248 -21.75 24.82 37.73
C GLU A 248 -20.76 24.99 38.90
N VAL A 249 -20.25 23.89 39.47
CA VAL A 249 -19.21 23.93 40.52
C VAL A 249 -17.88 24.48 39.98
N ILE A 250 -17.50 24.11 38.75
CA ILE A 250 -16.30 24.64 38.09
C ILE A 250 -16.45 26.15 37.86
N THR A 251 -17.62 26.61 37.41
CA THR A 251 -17.91 28.03 37.19
C THR A 251 -17.79 28.84 38.49
N ALA A 252 -18.31 28.31 39.60
CA ALA A 252 -18.15 28.90 40.92
C ALA A 252 -16.68 29.00 41.33
N ASN A 253 -15.88 27.94 41.09
CA ASN A 253 -14.45 27.94 41.39
C ASN A 253 -13.67 28.96 40.53
N LEU A 254 -13.98 29.07 39.23
CA LEU A 254 -13.39 30.09 38.36
C LEU A 254 -13.71 31.50 38.86
N PHE A 255 -14.96 31.76 39.28
CA PHE A 255 -15.34 33.05 39.86
C PHE A 255 -14.53 33.37 41.12
N ILE A 256 -14.34 32.40 42.01
CA ILE A 256 -13.48 32.57 43.21
C ILE A 256 -12.05 32.95 42.80
N ASN A 257 -11.44 32.22 41.86
CA ASN A 257 -10.03 32.42 41.50
C ASN A 257 -9.79 33.69 40.68
N GLU A 258 -10.69 34.03 39.76
CA GLU A 258 -10.50 35.14 38.81
C GLU A 258 -11.04 36.47 39.33
N VAL A 259 -12.09 36.44 40.16
CA VAL A 259 -12.79 37.66 40.61
C VAL A 259 -12.51 37.95 42.08
N VAL A 260 -12.71 36.95 42.96
CA VAL A 260 -12.63 37.18 44.41
C VAL A 260 -11.19 37.22 44.89
N LEU A 261 -10.37 36.23 44.51
CA LEU A 261 -9.00 36.08 45.01
C LEU A 261 -8.11 37.31 44.72
N PRO A 262 -8.16 37.92 43.51
CA PRO A 262 -7.42 39.15 43.25
C PRO A 262 -7.92 40.34 44.08
N GLN A 263 -9.24 40.42 44.31
CA GLN A 263 -9.83 41.47 45.15
C GLN A 263 -9.42 41.33 46.62
N LEU A 264 -9.45 40.11 47.17
CA LEU A 264 -8.95 39.82 48.52
C LEU A 264 -7.45 40.10 48.65
N THR A 265 -6.65 39.74 47.65
CA THR A 265 -5.21 40.01 47.64
C THR A 265 -4.95 41.52 47.63
N SER A 266 -5.65 42.27 46.78
CA SER A 266 -5.57 43.73 46.72
C SER A 266 -6.02 44.39 48.03
N LEU A 267 -7.10 43.90 48.65
CA LEU A 267 -7.56 44.37 49.95
C LEU A 267 -6.52 44.10 51.04
N SER A 268 -5.98 42.88 51.13
CA SER A 268 -4.93 42.52 52.08
C SER A 268 -3.70 43.43 51.93
N GLN A 269 -3.22 43.65 50.70
CA GLN A 269 -2.11 44.58 50.43
C GLN A 269 -2.44 46.03 50.79
N SER A 270 -3.68 46.48 50.57
CA SER A 270 -4.13 47.82 50.92
C SER A 270 -4.15 48.02 52.43
N PHE A 271 -4.64 47.03 53.19
CA PHE A 271 -4.62 47.05 54.65
C PHE A 271 -3.19 46.93 55.22
N ASP A 272 -2.30 46.12 54.62
CA ASP A 272 -0.87 46.09 55.00
C ASP A 272 -0.19 47.44 54.75
N SER A 273 -0.46 48.06 53.60
CA SER A 273 0.06 49.39 53.26
C SER A 273 -0.46 50.47 54.22
N LEU A 274 -1.74 50.39 54.61
CA LEU A 274 -2.35 51.26 55.61
C LEU A 274 -1.67 51.10 56.98
N LEU A 275 -1.32 49.87 57.37
CA LEU A 275 -0.56 49.59 58.60
C LEU A 275 0.87 50.13 58.54
N ARG A 276 1.53 50.04 57.38
CA ARG A 276 2.88 50.61 57.16
C ARG A 276 2.89 52.14 57.19
N LEU A 277 1.91 52.78 56.55
CA LEU A 277 1.70 54.23 56.62
C LEU A 277 1.60 54.68 58.08
N LYS A 278 0.89 53.91 58.91
CA LYS A 278 0.82 54.18 60.35
C LYS A 278 2.17 54.07 61.05
N THR A 279 2.97 53.03 60.80
CA THR A 279 4.33 52.94 61.37
C THR A 279 5.24 54.09 60.96
N MET A 280 5.03 54.66 59.76
CA MET A 280 5.75 55.85 59.31
C MET A 280 5.29 57.11 60.06
N VAL A 281 3.99 57.29 60.26
CA VAL A 281 3.46 58.42 61.02
C VAL A 281 3.87 58.34 62.51
N ASP A 282 3.88 57.14 63.12
CA ASP A 282 4.40 56.90 64.50
C ASP A 282 5.88 57.31 64.65
N SER A 283 6.66 57.30 63.56
CA SER A 283 8.08 57.68 63.57
C SER A 283 8.33 59.19 63.44
N THR A 284 7.29 59.99 63.21
CA THR A 284 7.42 61.45 63.05
C THR A 284 7.47 62.16 64.41
N LYS A 285 8.53 62.97 64.64
CA LYS A 285 8.78 63.68 65.91
C LYS A 285 7.92 64.95 66.12
N ILE A 286 6.89 65.17 65.30
CA ILE A 286 5.98 66.31 65.49
C ILE A 286 4.95 65.87 66.53
N LEU A 287 5.05 66.37 67.76
CA LEU A 287 4.03 66.18 68.80
C LEU A 287 2.83 67.08 68.49
N SER A 288 1.71 66.51 68.07
CA SER A 288 0.42 67.21 68.07
C SER A 288 -0.03 67.46 69.52
N PRO A 289 -0.56 68.65 69.88
CA PRO A 289 -0.91 68.96 71.27
C PRO A 289 -2.19 68.25 71.78
N PHE A 290 -2.83 67.41 70.97
CA PHE A 290 -4.03 66.66 71.35
C PHE A 290 -3.68 65.19 71.56
N SER A 291 -3.77 64.72 72.80
CA SER A 291 -3.69 63.29 73.13
C SER A 291 -4.98 62.61 72.68
N ILE A 292 -4.89 61.65 71.76
CA ILE A 292 -6.00 60.77 71.40
C ILE A 292 -5.53 59.32 71.59
N ASP A 293 -6.31 58.55 72.35
CA ASP A 293 -6.11 57.12 72.57
C ASP A 293 -6.79 56.31 71.44
N ASP A 294 -6.09 56.21 70.30
CA ASP A 294 -6.53 55.50 69.09
C ASP A 294 -5.99 54.05 69.02
N SER A 295 -5.48 53.52 70.15
CA SER A 295 -4.87 52.19 70.25
C SER A 295 -5.85 51.04 69.95
N LYS A 296 -7.15 51.23 70.25
CA LYS A 296 -8.18 50.20 70.10
C LYS A 296 -8.63 49.97 68.66
N MET A 297 -8.93 51.02 67.88
CA MET A 297 -9.25 50.91 66.44
C MET A 297 -8.11 50.21 65.69
N LEU A 298 -6.87 50.46 66.13
CA LEU A 298 -5.69 49.87 65.53
C LEU A 298 -5.56 48.37 65.80
N LEU A 299 -5.84 47.94 67.03
CA LEU A 299 -5.86 46.54 67.41
C LEU A 299 -6.93 45.78 66.61
N GLU A 300 -8.10 46.39 66.45
CA GLU A 300 -9.21 45.84 65.67
C GLU A 300 -8.89 45.80 64.16
N THR A 301 -8.18 46.80 63.63
CA THR A 301 -7.71 46.81 62.21
C THR A 301 -6.62 45.74 61.97
N GLN A 302 -5.72 45.53 62.93
CA GLN A 302 -4.73 44.44 62.88
C GLN A 302 -5.41 43.07 62.95
N GLN A 303 -6.45 42.94 63.78
CA GLN A 303 -7.26 41.73 63.86
C GLN A 303 -7.98 41.47 62.54
N LEU A 304 -8.58 42.49 61.92
CA LEU A 304 -9.18 42.39 60.58
C LEU A 304 -8.15 41.99 59.51
N LEU A 305 -6.94 42.58 59.51
CA LEU A 305 -5.88 42.19 58.57
C LEU A 305 -5.48 40.73 58.76
N SER A 306 -5.38 40.26 60.00
CA SER A 306 -5.05 38.85 60.29
C SER A 306 -6.15 37.90 59.79
N GLN A 307 -7.42 38.27 59.96
CA GLN A 307 -8.57 37.49 59.50
C GLN A 307 -8.70 37.49 57.98
N VAL A 308 -8.48 38.64 57.32
CA VAL A 308 -8.46 38.74 55.84
C VAL A 308 -7.30 37.93 55.25
N SER A 309 -6.13 37.95 55.89
CA SER A 309 -4.96 37.17 55.44
C SER A 309 -5.18 35.67 55.65
N PHE A 310 -5.80 35.28 56.76
CA PHE A 310 -6.20 33.89 57.01
C PHE A 310 -7.25 33.41 56.00
N LEU A 311 -8.25 34.24 55.67
CA LEU A 311 -9.21 33.94 54.61
C LEU A 311 -8.55 33.81 53.23
N LEU A 312 -7.59 34.66 52.92
CA LEU A 312 -6.82 34.56 51.68
C LEU A 312 -6.08 33.22 51.59
N ASP A 313 -5.42 32.81 52.67
CA ASP A 313 -4.70 31.53 52.75
C ASP A 313 -5.65 30.33 52.60
N LEU A 314 -6.81 30.37 53.28
CA LEU A 314 -7.82 29.31 53.17
C LEU A 314 -8.40 29.18 51.76
N VAL A 315 -8.61 30.31 51.06
CA VAL A 315 -9.09 30.31 49.67
C VAL A 315 -7.99 29.82 48.72
N GLN A 316 -6.72 30.17 48.95
CA GLN A 316 -5.59 29.74 48.12
C GLN A 316 -5.25 28.24 48.26
N THR A 317 -5.41 27.70 49.47
CA THR A 317 -5.08 26.31 49.77
C THR A 317 -6.22 25.32 49.55
N TYR A 318 -7.39 25.79 49.08
CA TYR A 318 -8.60 24.98 48.86
C TYR A 318 -9.01 24.15 50.09
N SER A 319 -8.96 24.76 51.27
CA SER A 319 -9.36 24.13 52.54
C SER A 319 -10.85 23.75 52.58
N ASP A 320 -11.20 22.82 53.48
CA ASP A 320 -12.58 22.36 53.73
C ASP A 320 -13.56 23.53 53.73
N TYR A 321 -14.59 23.44 52.89
CA TYR A 321 -15.64 24.45 52.72
C TYR A 321 -16.22 24.90 54.07
N LYS A 322 -16.34 23.99 55.03
CA LYS A 322 -16.84 24.29 56.38
C LYS A 322 -15.91 25.21 57.17
N GLN A 323 -14.60 25.14 56.97
CA GLN A 323 -13.62 26.01 57.62
C GLN A 323 -13.64 27.43 57.01
N LEU A 324 -13.88 27.54 55.71
CA LEU A 324 -14.06 28.81 55.01
C LEU A 324 -15.31 29.56 55.48
N GLU A 325 -16.44 28.84 55.62
CA GLU A 325 -17.70 29.38 56.15
C GLU A 325 -17.52 29.97 57.56
N ILE A 326 -16.81 29.25 58.44
CA ILE A 326 -16.52 29.70 59.81
C ILE A 326 -15.63 30.95 59.81
N ALA A 327 -14.61 30.99 58.95
CA ALA A 327 -13.69 32.13 58.85
C ALA A 327 -14.39 33.40 58.32
N LEU A 328 -15.29 33.25 57.36
CA LEU A 328 -16.10 34.34 56.81
C LEU A 328 -17.04 34.93 57.88
N ALA A 329 -17.80 34.08 58.58
CA ALA A 329 -18.70 34.51 59.64
C ALA A 329 -17.94 35.24 60.78
N SER A 330 -16.71 34.80 61.09
CA SER A 330 -15.87 35.47 62.08
C SER A 330 -15.41 36.85 61.60
N LEU A 331 -15.04 37.01 60.32
CA LEU A 331 -14.59 38.28 59.76
C LEU A 331 -15.75 39.29 59.68
N GLU A 332 -16.93 38.85 59.22
CA GLU A 332 -18.12 39.69 59.14
C GLU A 332 -18.54 40.23 60.51
N LYS A 333 -18.47 39.40 61.55
CA LYS A 333 -18.72 39.82 62.93
C LYS A 333 -17.72 40.89 63.39
N SER A 334 -16.43 40.67 63.18
CA SER A 334 -15.37 41.62 63.55
C SER A 334 -15.49 42.94 62.77
N LEU A 335 -15.91 42.88 61.51
CA LEU A 335 -16.20 44.06 60.70
C LEU A 335 -17.39 44.83 61.30
N THR A 336 -18.52 44.16 61.53
CA THR A 336 -19.73 44.77 62.08
C THR A 336 -19.51 45.44 63.44
N GLU A 337 -18.66 44.86 64.30
CA GLU A 337 -18.29 45.46 65.59
C GLU A 337 -17.48 46.75 65.43
N LEU A 338 -16.57 46.81 64.45
CA LEU A 338 -15.80 48.01 64.15
C LEU A 338 -16.66 49.13 63.51
N LEU A 339 -17.73 48.78 62.79
CA LEU A 339 -18.61 49.73 62.10
C LEU A 339 -19.58 50.52 63.01
N LYS A 340 -19.70 50.20 64.31
CA LYS A 340 -20.71 50.77 65.21
C LYS A 340 -20.31 52.09 65.92
N ARG A 341 -19.29 52.84 65.47
CA ARG A 341 -18.78 54.04 66.19
C ARG A 341 -19.02 55.41 65.53
N ASP A 342 -19.12 56.41 66.41
CA ASP A 342 -19.70 57.76 66.30
C ASP A 342 -18.83 58.79 65.52
N GLU A 343 -19.46 59.63 64.69
CA GLU A 343 -18.85 60.56 63.71
C GLU A 343 -17.98 61.69 64.31
N SER A 344 -17.89 61.81 65.63
CA SER A 344 -17.20 62.91 66.33
C SER A 344 -15.67 62.76 66.44
N ILE A 345 -15.10 61.64 66.01
CA ILE A 345 -13.64 61.34 66.09
C ILE A 345 -12.88 61.77 64.80
N VAL A 346 -13.59 62.17 63.73
CA VAL A 346 -13.04 62.40 62.38
C VAL A 346 -12.38 63.78 62.16
N ARG A 347 -12.28 64.64 63.18
CA ARG A 347 -11.60 65.96 63.02
C ARG A 347 -10.72 66.29 64.21
N LYS A 348 -9.49 65.74 64.26
CA LYS A 348 -8.24 66.30 64.86
C LYS A 348 -7.16 65.24 65.17
N SER A 349 -6.69 64.45 64.20
CA SER A 349 -5.52 63.57 64.44
C SER A 349 -4.54 63.55 63.26
N GLN A 350 -3.27 63.24 63.56
CA GLN A 350 -2.18 63.02 62.58
C GLN A 350 -2.45 61.85 61.62
N TYR A 351 -3.53 61.10 61.85
CA TYR A 351 -3.91 59.89 61.14
C TYR A 351 -5.20 60.04 60.32
N LEU A 352 -5.73 61.26 60.13
CA LEU A 352 -6.95 61.52 59.36
C LEU A 352 -6.93 60.86 57.96
N GLN A 353 -5.77 60.84 57.31
CA GLN A 353 -5.60 60.16 56.02
C GLN A 353 -5.80 58.64 56.14
N VAL A 354 -5.30 58.01 57.21
CA VAL A 354 -5.45 56.57 57.46
C VAL A 354 -6.92 56.21 57.69
N VAL A 355 -7.66 57.03 58.45
CA VAL A 355 -9.10 56.85 58.70
C VAL A 355 -9.91 56.99 57.41
N ASN A 356 -9.64 58.02 56.59
CA ASN A 356 -10.34 58.20 55.31
C ASN A 356 -10.08 57.04 54.34
N ILE A 357 -8.82 56.55 54.27
CA ILE A 357 -8.49 55.38 53.43
C ILE A 357 -9.22 54.14 53.95
N PHE A 358 -9.33 53.97 55.27
CA PHE A 358 -10.09 52.86 55.85
C PHE A 358 -11.58 52.91 55.48
N GLU A 359 -12.23 54.07 55.61
CA GLU A 359 -13.64 54.27 55.20
C GLU A 359 -13.83 54.05 53.68
N ASP A 360 -12.84 54.37 52.85
CA ASP A 360 -12.87 54.09 51.40
C ASP A 360 -12.68 52.59 51.07
N LEU A 361 -11.92 51.85 51.89
CA LEU A 361 -11.69 50.41 51.72
C LEU A 361 -12.88 49.57 52.21
N LYS A 362 -13.64 50.07 53.18
CA LYS A 362 -14.76 49.37 53.83
C LYS A 362 -15.86 48.86 52.87
N PRO A 363 -16.44 49.67 51.96
CA PRO A 363 -17.46 49.18 51.02
C PRO A 363 -16.94 48.11 50.05
N ARG A 364 -15.62 48.08 49.82
CA ARG A 364 -14.98 47.04 48.99
C ARG A 364 -14.88 45.72 49.74
N LEU A 365 -14.54 45.77 51.03
CA LEU A 365 -14.50 44.58 51.89
C LEU A 365 -15.89 43.95 52.03
N GLU A 366 -16.93 44.74 52.30
CA GLU A 366 -18.32 44.25 52.42
C GLU A 366 -18.81 43.56 51.13
N ARG A 367 -18.48 44.15 49.97
CA ARG A 367 -18.87 43.59 48.67
C ARG A 367 -18.21 42.24 48.41
N VAL A 368 -16.91 42.12 48.70
CA VAL A 368 -16.16 40.88 48.50
C VAL A 368 -16.68 39.77 49.42
N LEU A 369 -17.05 40.10 50.65
CA LEU A 369 -17.62 39.13 51.60
C LEU A 369 -19.00 38.64 51.16
N SER A 370 -19.87 39.57 50.71
CA SER A 370 -21.20 39.20 50.20
C SER A 370 -21.11 38.30 48.96
N GLN A 371 -20.17 38.58 48.05
CA GLN A 371 -19.93 37.76 46.86
C GLN A 371 -19.40 36.37 47.21
N LEU A 372 -18.59 36.25 48.26
CA LEU A 372 -18.10 34.96 48.73
C LEU A 372 -19.22 34.12 49.33
N GLU A 373 -20.03 34.71 50.22
CA GLU A 373 -21.13 34.01 50.88
C GLU A 373 -22.14 33.44 49.87
N GLU A 374 -22.53 34.24 48.86
CA GLU A 374 -23.48 33.81 47.82
C GLU A 374 -22.95 32.62 47.00
N VAL A 375 -21.68 32.70 46.56
CA VAL A 375 -21.04 31.64 45.74
C VAL A 375 -20.88 30.36 46.55
N PHE A 376 -20.53 30.49 47.83
CA PHE A 376 -20.36 29.35 48.69
C PHE A 376 -21.71 28.63 48.91
N LEU A 377 -22.77 29.34 49.32
CA LEU A 377 -24.08 28.75 49.58
C LEU A 377 -24.62 27.97 48.38
N GLN A 378 -24.46 28.52 47.17
CA GLN A 378 -24.82 27.85 45.92
C GLN A 378 -23.95 26.62 45.59
N THR A 379 -22.68 26.60 46.01
CA THR A 379 -21.74 25.49 45.73
C THR A 379 -21.93 24.33 46.70
N GLY A 380 -22.23 24.61 47.98
CA GLY A 380 -22.47 23.61 49.01
C GLY A 380 -23.65 22.68 48.69
N GLU A 381 -24.78 23.23 48.26
CA GLU A 381 -25.97 22.45 47.86
C GLU A 381 -25.68 21.55 46.65
N LYS A 382 -24.92 22.04 45.67
CA LYS A 382 -24.58 21.32 44.45
C LYS A 382 -23.66 20.12 44.71
N ILE A 383 -22.75 20.22 45.68
CA ILE A 383 -21.86 19.10 46.06
C ILE A 383 -22.67 17.95 46.68
N VAL A 384 -23.67 18.24 47.51
CA VAL A 384 -24.55 17.21 48.10
C VAL A 384 -25.37 16.51 47.02
N ILE A 385 -25.93 17.27 46.07
CA ILE A 385 -26.65 16.73 44.92
C ILE A 385 -25.74 15.84 44.07
N LEU A 386 -24.50 16.28 43.82
CA LEU A 386 -23.52 15.54 43.02
C LEU A 386 -23.18 14.19 43.67
N LYS A 387 -23.02 14.14 45.00
CA LYS A 387 -22.81 12.88 45.73
C LYS A 387 -23.98 11.91 45.57
N SER A 388 -25.21 12.39 45.77
CA SER A 388 -26.44 11.58 45.63
C SER A 388 -26.62 11.01 44.21
N ILE A 389 -26.41 11.84 43.18
CA ILE A 389 -26.51 11.43 41.77
C ILE A 389 -25.38 10.45 41.40
N ASN A 390 -24.18 10.63 41.97
CA ASN A 390 -23.07 9.70 41.76
C ASN A 390 -23.33 8.33 42.39
N ASP A 391 -23.91 8.27 43.59
CA ASP A 391 -24.29 7.01 44.24
C ASP A 391 -25.32 6.24 43.37
N GLN A 392 -26.31 6.93 42.81
CA GLN A 392 -27.27 6.33 41.85
C GLN A 392 -26.59 5.78 40.59
N LEU A 393 -25.54 6.44 40.09
CA LEU A 393 -24.78 5.96 38.94
C LEU A 393 -24.01 4.67 39.26
N VAL A 394 -23.44 4.57 40.47
CA VAL A 394 -22.72 3.38 40.94
C VAL A 394 -23.66 2.18 41.05
N ASP A 395 -24.87 2.37 41.59
CA ASP A 395 -25.87 1.32 41.69
C ASP A 395 -26.31 0.81 40.30
N LEU A 396 -26.56 1.72 39.35
CA LEU A 396 -26.88 1.36 37.97
C LEU A 396 -25.74 0.63 37.27
N GLN A 397 -24.49 1.02 37.51
CA GLN A 397 -23.32 0.32 36.94
C GLN A 397 -23.24 -1.12 37.47
N ARG A 398 -23.52 -1.33 38.76
CA ARG A 398 -23.58 -2.66 39.35
C ARG A 398 -24.68 -3.53 38.74
N GLU A 399 -25.86 -2.96 38.49
CA GLU A 399 -26.94 -3.66 37.78
C GLU A 399 -26.54 -4.02 36.35
N ILE A 400 -25.88 -3.10 35.62
CA ILE A 400 -25.38 -3.36 34.26
C ILE A 400 -24.35 -4.51 34.27
N GLU A 401 -23.42 -4.53 35.23
CA GLU A 401 -22.44 -5.60 35.39
C GLU A 401 -23.09 -6.96 35.64
N ASN A 402 -24.11 -7.02 36.50
CA ASN A 402 -24.87 -8.24 36.75
C ASN A 402 -25.59 -8.75 35.49
N GLU A 403 -26.25 -7.86 34.75
CA GLU A 403 -26.94 -8.21 33.51
C GLU A 403 -25.97 -8.65 32.39
N MET A 404 -24.78 -8.04 32.31
CA MET A 404 -23.72 -8.49 31.39
C MET A 404 -23.19 -9.88 31.75
N ALA A 405 -23.01 -10.18 33.04
CA ALA A 405 -22.61 -11.51 33.49
C ALA A 405 -23.67 -12.57 33.12
N ASN A 406 -24.96 -12.25 33.32
CA ASN A 406 -26.06 -13.12 32.91
C ASN A 406 -26.10 -13.33 31.39
N LYS A 407 -25.96 -12.26 30.59
CA LYS A 407 -25.86 -12.33 29.13
C LYS A 407 -24.73 -13.28 28.70
N ASN A 408 -23.53 -13.08 29.22
CA ASN A 408 -22.37 -13.91 28.88
C ASN A 408 -22.58 -15.38 29.23
N SER A 409 -23.25 -15.68 30.35
CA SER A 409 -23.58 -17.06 30.72
C SER A 409 -24.51 -17.74 29.69
N VAL A 410 -25.49 -17.00 29.15
CA VAL A 410 -26.41 -17.48 28.12
C VAL A 410 -25.69 -17.65 26.78
N GLU A 411 -24.79 -16.74 26.41
CA GLU A 411 -23.96 -16.87 25.19
C GLU A 411 -23.04 -18.10 25.23
N ILE A 412 -22.42 -18.38 26.37
CA ILE A 412 -21.60 -19.59 26.55
C ILE A 412 -22.44 -20.85 26.40
N LEU A 413 -23.63 -20.88 27.00
CA LEU A 413 -24.56 -22.01 26.85
C LEU A 413 -24.98 -22.21 25.39
N LEU A 414 -25.38 -21.14 24.70
CA LEU A 414 -25.73 -21.18 23.28
C LEU A 414 -24.58 -21.66 22.42
N LYS A 415 -23.34 -21.23 22.71
CA LYS A 415 -22.13 -21.70 22.01
C LYS A 415 -21.87 -23.19 22.22
N ASN A 416 -21.98 -23.68 23.46
CA ASN A 416 -21.81 -25.10 23.76
C ASN A 416 -22.89 -25.96 23.07
N LEU A 417 -24.13 -25.46 22.99
CA LEU A 417 -25.20 -26.07 22.21
C LEU A 417 -24.85 -26.09 20.72
N ASP A 418 -24.38 -24.97 20.17
CA ASP A 418 -23.97 -24.84 18.77
C ASP A 418 -22.88 -25.86 18.39
N ASP A 419 -21.87 -26.00 19.24
CA ASP A 419 -20.80 -26.99 19.09
C ASP A 419 -21.35 -28.43 19.13
N SER A 420 -22.31 -28.71 20.03
CA SER A 420 -22.96 -30.01 20.14
C SER A 420 -23.81 -30.35 18.91
N MET A 421 -24.40 -29.35 18.26
CA MET A 421 -25.24 -29.51 17.06
C MET A 421 -24.46 -29.47 15.75
N LYS A 422 -23.20 -29.04 15.76
CA LYS A 422 -22.34 -28.93 14.55
C LYS A 422 -22.32 -30.22 13.74
N HIS A 423 -22.21 -31.37 14.42
CA HIS A 423 -22.20 -32.67 13.76
C HIS A 423 -23.56 -33.03 13.15
N CYS A 424 -24.67 -32.77 13.87
CA CYS A 424 -26.03 -32.94 13.37
C CYS A 424 -26.32 -32.10 12.12
N ARG A 425 -25.94 -30.82 12.12
CA ARG A 425 -26.06 -29.92 10.97
C ARG A 425 -25.25 -30.40 9.77
N THR A 426 -24.02 -30.86 10.01
CA THR A 426 -23.15 -31.41 8.97
C THR A 426 -23.78 -32.64 8.31
N VAL A 427 -24.39 -33.54 9.10
CA VAL A 427 -25.08 -34.72 8.56
C VAL A 427 -26.30 -34.34 7.74
N ALA A 428 -27.12 -33.39 8.21
CA ALA A 428 -28.26 -32.88 7.45
C ALA A 428 -27.81 -32.26 6.12
N GLU A 429 -26.74 -31.44 6.13
CA GLU A 429 -26.16 -30.85 4.92
C GLU A 429 -25.61 -31.88 3.94
N LEU A 430 -24.94 -32.93 4.43
CA LEU A 430 -24.45 -34.03 3.57
C LEU A 430 -25.60 -34.80 2.92
N LYS A 431 -26.70 -35.06 3.64
CA LYS A 431 -27.90 -35.70 3.05
C LYS A 431 -28.53 -34.82 1.97
N ILE A 432 -28.66 -33.52 2.23
CA ILE A 432 -29.14 -32.55 1.24
C ILE A 432 -28.22 -32.54 0.01
N PHE A 433 -26.91 -32.48 0.22
CA PHE A 433 -25.91 -32.48 -0.84
C PHE A 433 -26.02 -33.73 -1.71
N VAL A 434 -26.13 -34.93 -1.12
CA VAL A 434 -26.29 -36.20 -1.87
C VAL A 434 -27.54 -36.19 -2.74
N ASN A 435 -28.67 -35.72 -2.21
CA ASN A 435 -29.92 -35.67 -2.96
C ASN A 435 -29.86 -34.65 -4.11
N GLN A 436 -29.30 -33.46 -3.86
CA GLN A 436 -29.10 -32.44 -4.90
C GLN A 436 -28.06 -32.87 -5.94
N LEU A 437 -27.03 -33.64 -5.53
CA LEU A 437 -26.04 -34.21 -6.43
C LEU A 437 -26.67 -35.24 -7.37
N GLU A 438 -27.58 -36.08 -6.88
CA GLU A 438 -28.32 -37.05 -7.70
C GLU A 438 -29.17 -36.38 -8.78
N ASP A 439 -29.91 -35.33 -8.44
CA ASP A 439 -30.67 -34.54 -9.42
C ASP A 439 -29.77 -33.93 -10.51
N ARG A 440 -28.60 -33.42 -10.10
CA ARG A 440 -27.60 -32.87 -11.03
C ARG A 440 -26.95 -33.93 -11.90
N ILE A 441 -26.71 -35.14 -11.38
CA ILE A 441 -26.25 -36.29 -12.17
C ILE A 441 -27.30 -36.63 -13.24
N ASN A 442 -28.58 -36.70 -12.87
CA ASN A 442 -29.66 -36.96 -13.83
C ASN A 442 -29.76 -35.86 -14.90
N THR A 443 -29.57 -34.60 -14.50
CA THR A 443 -29.49 -33.47 -15.44
C THR A 443 -28.36 -33.66 -16.44
N ILE A 444 -27.17 -34.08 -15.99
CA ILE A 444 -26.01 -34.32 -16.88
C ILE A 444 -26.25 -35.52 -17.80
N LYS A 445 -26.85 -36.61 -17.30
CA LYS A 445 -27.16 -37.80 -18.12
C LYS A 445 -28.02 -37.46 -19.36
N ASN A 446 -28.88 -36.44 -19.23
CA ASN A 446 -29.76 -35.96 -20.30
C ASN A 446 -29.08 -35.02 -21.32
N ILE A 447 -27.83 -34.60 -21.08
CA ILE A 447 -27.07 -33.76 -22.01
C ILE A 447 -26.55 -34.63 -23.17
N ARG A 448 -26.67 -34.11 -24.40
CA ARG A 448 -26.28 -34.83 -25.64
C ARG A 448 -25.14 -34.16 -26.42
N SER A 449 -24.74 -32.94 -26.03
CA SER A 449 -23.74 -32.18 -26.76
C SER A 449 -22.90 -31.28 -25.83
N LEU A 450 -21.90 -30.62 -26.40
CA LEU A 450 -21.13 -29.57 -25.73
C LEU A 450 -21.51 -28.18 -26.27
N SER A 451 -22.79 -27.97 -26.60
CA SER A 451 -23.32 -26.66 -26.94
C SER A 451 -23.14 -25.64 -25.80
N SER A 452 -23.24 -24.35 -26.12
CA SER A 452 -23.15 -23.28 -25.11
C SER A 452 -24.19 -23.43 -23.97
N ALA A 453 -25.41 -23.89 -24.30
CA ALA A 453 -26.46 -24.18 -23.33
C ALA A 453 -26.09 -25.38 -22.43
N ASP A 454 -25.48 -26.42 -23.00
CA ASP A 454 -25.05 -27.61 -22.25
C ASP A 454 -23.85 -27.32 -21.35
N LEU A 455 -22.86 -26.55 -21.83
CA LEU A 455 -21.72 -26.09 -21.02
C LEU A 455 -22.17 -25.22 -19.83
N THR A 456 -23.27 -24.49 -19.97
CA THR A 456 -23.87 -23.73 -18.86
C THR A 456 -24.43 -24.66 -17.79
N ARG A 457 -25.09 -25.75 -18.19
CA ARG A 457 -25.57 -26.80 -17.26
C ARG A 457 -24.40 -27.49 -16.54
N TYR A 458 -23.34 -27.85 -17.26
CA TYR A 458 -22.12 -28.41 -16.63
C TYR A 458 -21.47 -27.42 -15.64
N SER A 459 -21.36 -26.14 -16.00
CA SER A 459 -20.80 -25.10 -15.11
C SER A 459 -21.66 -24.87 -13.86
N ALA A 460 -22.98 -25.02 -13.95
CA ALA A 460 -23.87 -24.95 -12.79
C ALA A 460 -23.57 -26.08 -11.78
N VAL A 461 -23.23 -27.28 -12.26
CA VAL A 461 -22.80 -28.40 -11.39
C VAL A 461 -21.45 -28.10 -10.75
N LEU A 462 -20.46 -27.62 -11.52
CA LEU A 462 -19.17 -27.22 -10.95
C LEU A 462 -19.32 -26.13 -9.88
N THR A 463 -20.18 -25.13 -10.13
CA THR A 463 -20.46 -24.05 -9.17
C THR A 463 -21.08 -24.59 -7.89
N PHE A 464 -22.04 -25.51 -8.01
CA PHE A 464 -22.64 -26.20 -6.87
C PHE A 464 -21.58 -26.95 -6.03
N LEU A 465 -20.73 -27.74 -6.68
CA LEU A 465 -19.67 -28.48 -5.99
C LEU A 465 -18.67 -27.56 -5.31
N ARG A 466 -18.28 -26.46 -5.96
CA ARG A 466 -17.34 -25.48 -5.38
C ARG A 466 -17.94 -24.76 -4.18
N ASN A 467 -19.22 -24.37 -4.26
CA ASN A 467 -19.91 -23.72 -3.15
C ASN A 467 -20.00 -24.66 -1.93
N PHE A 468 -20.33 -25.93 -2.17
CA PHE A 468 -20.33 -26.94 -1.11
C PHE A 468 -18.92 -27.19 -0.55
N ALA A 469 -17.90 -27.26 -1.40
CA ALA A 469 -16.50 -27.43 -0.97
C ALA A 469 -16.00 -26.27 -0.08
N ASN A 470 -16.50 -25.05 -0.32
CA ASN A 470 -16.16 -23.89 0.48
C ASN A 470 -16.91 -23.85 1.82
N SER A 471 -18.14 -24.39 1.90
CA SER A 471 -18.92 -24.46 3.14
C SER A 471 -18.55 -25.65 4.02
N TYR A 472 -18.01 -26.72 3.43
CA TYR A 472 -17.68 -27.95 4.15
C TYR A 472 -16.30 -27.87 4.83
N GLU A 473 -16.29 -27.62 6.14
CA GLU A 473 -15.07 -27.38 6.92
C GLU A 473 -14.24 -28.64 7.22
N ALA A 474 -14.82 -29.84 7.13
CA ALA A 474 -14.17 -31.07 7.59
C ALA A 474 -13.06 -31.54 6.62
N LYS A 475 -11.91 -31.92 7.19
CA LYS A 475 -10.75 -32.46 6.46
C LYS A 475 -10.75 -33.98 6.47
N ASP A 476 -11.61 -34.58 5.67
CA ASP A 476 -11.83 -36.03 5.61
C ASP A 476 -11.79 -36.56 4.17
N GLN A 477 -12.21 -37.82 3.98
CA GLN A 477 -12.25 -38.43 2.64
C GLN A 477 -13.24 -37.73 1.70
N ILE A 478 -14.31 -37.13 2.23
CA ILE A 478 -15.31 -36.41 1.45
C ILE A 478 -14.69 -35.15 0.86
N SER A 479 -14.01 -34.33 1.67
CA SER A 479 -13.40 -33.10 1.15
C SER A 479 -12.24 -33.37 0.17
N LEU A 480 -11.48 -34.45 0.38
CA LEU A 480 -10.45 -34.89 -0.58
C LEU A 480 -11.05 -35.31 -1.93
N GLN A 481 -12.09 -36.14 -1.93
CA GLN A 481 -12.77 -36.58 -3.16
C GLN A 481 -13.48 -35.40 -3.86
N LEU A 482 -14.13 -34.52 -3.09
CA LEU A 482 -14.77 -33.32 -3.61
C LEU A 482 -13.76 -32.39 -4.30
N SER A 483 -12.62 -32.14 -3.65
CA SER A 483 -11.54 -31.34 -4.23
C SER A 483 -11.01 -31.95 -5.54
N LYS A 484 -10.84 -33.28 -5.57
CA LYS A 484 -10.45 -34.02 -6.78
C LYS A 484 -11.46 -33.83 -7.92
N VAL A 485 -12.75 -34.00 -7.65
CA VAL A 485 -13.80 -33.84 -8.67
C VAL A 485 -13.91 -32.40 -9.15
N VAL A 486 -13.89 -31.41 -8.25
CA VAL A 486 -13.87 -29.98 -8.62
C VAL A 486 -12.68 -29.66 -9.52
N LYS A 487 -11.50 -30.21 -9.22
CA LYS A 487 -10.30 -30.05 -10.05
C LYS A 487 -10.47 -30.69 -11.44
N ASN A 488 -11.01 -31.91 -11.52
CA ASN A 488 -11.26 -32.62 -12.78
C ASN A 488 -12.26 -31.88 -13.68
N LEU A 489 -13.22 -31.17 -13.09
CA LEU A 489 -14.28 -30.45 -13.81
C LEU A 489 -13.91 -29.00 -14.17
N ARG A 490 -12.75 -28.51 -13.72
CA ARG A 490 -12.32 -27.11 -13.92
C ARG A 490 -12.26 -26.69 -15.40
N TRP A 491 -11.96 -27.62 -16.30
CA TRP A 491 -11.86 -27.33 -17.74
C TRP A 491 -13.18 -26.82 -18.34
N ILE A 492 -14.34 -27.13 -17.75
CA ILE A 492 -15.66 -26.75 -18.28
C ILE A 492 -15.78 -25.23 -18.43
N GLU A 493 -15.45 -24.47 -17.39
CA GLU A 493 -15.53 -23.01 -17.42
C GLU A 493 -14.47 -22.40 -18.34
N GLU A 494 -13.26 -22.96 -18.33
CA GLU A 494 -12.16 -22.53 -19.19
C GLU A 494 -12.53 -22.72 -20.67
N TYR A 495 -13.14 -23.86 -21.02
CA TYR A 495 -13.56 -24.22 -22.38
C TYR A 495 -14.77 -23.41 -22.84
N ARG A 496 -15.78 -23.23 -21.99
CA ARG A 496 -16.96 -22.38 -22.27
C ARG A 496 -16.54 -20.94 -22.56
N ASP A 497 -15.70 -20.37 -21.70
CA ASP A 497 -15.18 -19.01 -21.90
C ASP A 497 -14.34 -18.91 -23.17
N PHE A 498 -13.50 -19.92 -23.43
CA PHE A 498 -12.68 -20.00 -24.63
C PHE A 498 -13.52 -19.95 -25.91
N ILE A 499 -14.57 -20.79 -26.03
CA ILE A 499 -15.45 -20.83 -27.21
C ILE A 499 -16.09 -19.45 -27.44
N ARG A 500 -16.80 -18.96 -26.42
CA ARG A 500 -17.56 -17.70 -26.52
C ARG A 500 -16.66 -16.53 -26.91
N ARG A 501 -15.47 -16.44 -26.31
CA ARG A 501 -14.54 -15.35 -26.57
C ARG A 501 -13.87 -15.49 -27.94
N PHE A 502 -13.59 -16.72 -28.40
CA PHE A 502 -13.04 -16.95 -29.74
C PHE A 502 -14.02 -16.53 -30.83
N GLU A 503 -15.32 -16.82 -30.66
CA GLU A 503 -16.38 -16.38 -31.59
C GLU A 503 -16.48 -14.85 -31.66
N ASN A 504 -16.41 -14.17 -30.51
CA ASN A 504 -16.36 -12.71 -30.47
C ASN A 504 -15.14 -12.14 -31.20
N VAL A 505 -13.94 -12.71 -30.98
CA VAL A 505 -12.72 -12.31 -31.71
C VAL A 505 -12.95 -12.47 -33.21
N SER A 506 -13.53 -13.59 -33.64
CA SER A 506 -13.79 -13.85 -35.06
C SER A 506 -14.71 -12.81 -35.68
N LYS A 507 -15.78 -12.42 -34.98
CA LYS A 507 -16.70 -11.40 -35.47
C LYS A 507 -16.03 -10.02 -35.53
N ASN A 508 -15.43 -9.59 -34.42
CA ASN A 508 -14.94 -8.23 -34.26
C ASN A 508 -13.64 -7.98 -35.06
N LEU A 509 -12.77 -8.99 -35.19
CA LEU A 509 -11.54 -8.86 -35.98
C LEU A 509 -11.84 -8.70 -37.47
N ASN A 510 -12.81 -9.44 -38.01
CA ASN A 510 -13.24 -9.30 -39.41
C ASN A 510 -13.74 -7.87 -39.70
N GLU A 511 -14.53 -7.30 -38.77
CA GLU A 511 -15.02 -5.91 -38.89
C GLU A 511 -13.86 -4.90 -38.86
N VAL A 512 -12.93 -5.04 -37.92
CA VAL A 512 -11.74 -4.18 -37.82
C VAL A 512 -10.88 -4.26 -39.08
N LEU A 513 -10.67 -5.46 -39.64
CA LEU A 513 -9.90 -5.66 -40.87
C LEU A 513 -10.58 -5.02 -42.07
N SER A 514 -11.89 -5.20 -42.21
CA SER A 514 -12.69 -4.55 -43.27
C SER A 514 -12.57 -3.02 -43.19
N ASN A 515 -12.79 -2.44 -42.00
CA ASN A 515 -12.70 -1.00 -41.79
C ASN A 515 -11.27 -0.48 -42.05
N SER A 516 -10.25 -1.24 -41.68
CA SER A 516 -8.84 -0.89 -41.92
C SER A 516 -8.52 -0.83 -43.42
N ARG A 517 -9.00 -1.80 -44.20
CA ARG A 517 -8.83 -1.81 -45.67
C ARG A 517 -9.48 -0.58 -46.32
N THR A 518 -10.71 -0.25 -45.93
CA THR A 518 -11.41 0.94 -46.42
C THR A 518 -10.63 2.22 -46.11
N LEU A 519 -10.12 2.37 -44.87
CA LEU A 519 -9.35 3.56 -44.48
C LEU A 519 -8.01 3.66 -45.25
N ILE A 520 -7.35 2.52 -45.53
CA ILE A 520 -6.16 2.52 -46.38
C ILE A 520 -6.49 3.00 -47.80
N ASP A 521 -7.58 2.52 -48.39
CA ASP A 521 -7.99 2.91 -49.74
C ASP A 521 -8.44 4.37 -49.83
N ASP A 522 -9.11 4.89 -48.80
CA ASP A 522 -9.46 6.31 -48.71
C ASP A 522 -8.21 7.19 -48.55
N PHE A 523 -7.21 6.72 -47.79
CA PHE A 523 -5.94 7.42 -47.67
C PHE A 523 -5.16 7.43 -48.98
N LYS A 524 -5.13 6.31 -49.72
CA LYS A 524 -4.50 6.21 -51.06
C LYS A 524 -5.03 7.26 -52.04
N LYS A 525 -6.32 7.60 -51.97
CA LYS A 525 -6.94 8.60 -52.84
C LYS A 525 -6.57 10.04 -52.49
N THR A 526 -6.16 10.29 -51.24
CA THR A 526 -6.03 11.66 -50.69
C THR A 526 -4.59 12.06 -50.41
N TYR A 527 -3.67 11.11 -50.16
CA TYR A 527 -2.33 11.43 -49.65
C TYR A 527 -1.51 12.34 -50.59
N ASP A 528 -1.67 12.19 -51.90
CA ASP A 528 -0.93 13.00 -52.89
C ASP A 528 -1.28 14.49 -52.80
N GLY A 529 -2.57 14.80 -52.65
CA GLY A 529 -3.04 16.17 -52.43
C GLY A 529 -2.55 16.72 -51.09
N LEU A 530 -2.61 15.92 -50.03
CA LEU A 530 -2.12 16.32 -48.70
C LEU A 530 -0.60 16.60 -48.72
N LEU A 531 0.17 15.78 -49.43
CA LEU A 531 1.60 16.01 -49.63
C LEU A 531 1.84 17.32 -50.38
N ALA A 532 1.17 17.56 -51.51
CA ALA A 532 1.33 18.79 -52.28
C ALA A 532 1.09 20.05 -51.42
N ILE A 533 0.03 20.04 -50.61
CA ILE A 533 -0.30 21.15 -49.69
C ILE A 533 0.77 21.30 -48.59
N SER A 534 1.23 20.19 -48.00
CA SER A 534 2.26 20.22 -46.96
C SER A 534 3.61 20.75 -47.47
N PHE A 535 3.97 20.41 -48.70
CA PHE A 535 5.20 20.86 -49.34
C PHE A 535 5.13 22.32 -49.81
N ALA A 536 3.92 22.86 -50.00
CA ALA A 536 3.67 24.28 -50.19
C ALA A 536 3.80 25.13 -48.91
N GLY A 537 4.10 24.49 -47.76
CA GLY A 537 4.37 25.18 -46.48
C GLY A 537 3.18 25.25 -45.53
N VAL A 538 2.04 24.62 -45.86
CA VAL A 538 0.85 24.57 -45.00
C VAL A 538 0.91 23.33 -44.12
N PHE A 539 0.69 23.46 -42.81
CA PHE A 539 0.59 22.29 -41.94
C PHE A 539 -0.73 21.54 -42.18
N VAL A 540 -0.65 20.25 -42.53
CA VAL A 540 -1.82 19.41 -42.83
C VAL A 540 -1.82 18.17 -41.95
N ARG A 541 -3.02 17.69 -41.56
CA ARG A 541 -3.22 16.38 -40.96
C ARG A 541 -4.25 15.57 -41.74
N SER A 542 -4.12 14.24 -41.75
CA SER A 542 -5.09 13.37 -42.42
C SER A 542 -6.14 12.92 -41.42
N ASP A 543 -7.40 13.27 -41.67
CA ASP A 543 -8.52 12.77 -40.86
C ASP A 543 -8.67 11.25 -40.98
N VAL A 544 -8.39 10.70 -42.18
CA VAL A 544 -8.42 9.25 -42.44
C VAL A 544 -7.43 8.50 -41.55
N LEU A 545 -6.20 9.02 -41.41
CA LEU A 545 -5.19 8.42 -40.52
C LEU A 545 -5.54 8.56 -39.04
N ASN A 546 -6.17 9.67 -38.63
CA ASN A 546 -6.66 9.82 -37.25
C ASN A 546 -7.73 8.76 -36.94
N ARG A 547 -8.73 8.61 -37.82
CA ARG A 547 -9.78 7.59 -37.69
C ARG A 547 -9.19 6.18 -37.69
N PHE A 548 -8.15 5.93 -38.49
CA PHE A 548 -7.46 4.63 -38.48
C PHE A 548 -6.70 4.41 -37.16
N PHE A 549 -6.04 5.44 -36.64
CA PHE A 549 -5.40 5.36 -35.33
C PHE A 549 -6.42 5.10 -34.20
N ASP A 550 -7.59 5.75 -34.25
CA ASP A 550 -8.67 5.55 -33.28
C ASP A 550 -9.30 4.15 -33.38
N LEU A 551 -9.46 3.61 -34.59
CA LEU A 551 -9.89 2.23 -34.80
C LEU A 551 -8.91 1.24 -34.10
N VAL A 552 -7.60 1.45 -34.27
CA VAL A 552 -6.58 0.59 -33.66
C VAL A 552 -6.53 0.78 -32.14
N LYS A 553 -6.59 2.02 -31.66
CA LYS A 553 -6.44 2.34 -30.23
C LYS A 553 -7.69 2.01 -29.41
N THR A 554 -8.87 2.16 -30.00
CA THR A 554 -10.15 2.04 -29.31
C THR A 554 -10.86 0.76 -29.69
N ASP A 555 -11.21 0.58 -30.96
CA ASP A 555 -12.03 -0.55 -31.40
C ASP A 555 -11.28 -1.87 -31.29
N PHE A 556 -10.05 -1.96 -31.83
CA PHE A 556 -9.26 -3.18 -31.74
C PHE A 556 -8.95 -3.53 -30.27
N VAL A 557 -8.52 -2.55 -29.46
CA VAL A 557 -8.17 -2.81 -28.05
C VAL A 557 -9.39 -3.29 -27.24
N SER A 558 -10.53 -2.61 -27.36
CA SER A 558 -11.72 -2.92 -26.56
C SER A 558 -12.49 -4.14 -27.05
N LYS A 559 -12.64 -4.32 -28.38
CA LYS A 559 -13.50 -5.36 -28.97
C LYS A 559 -12.75 -6.63 -29.35
N VAL A 560 -11.44 -6.54 -29.65
CA VAL A 560 -10.66 -7.67 -30.18
C VAL A 560 -9.58 -8.12 -29.19
N LYS A 561 -8.67 -7.23 -28.80
CA LYS A 561 -7.52 -7.55 -27.93
C LYS A 561 -7.96 -8.11 -26.58
N ALA A 562 -8.99 -7.53 -25.96
CA ALA A 562 -9.53 -8.01 -24.69
C ALA A 562 -9.99 -9.48 -24.78
N ASP A 563 -10.75 -9.83 -25.82
CA ASP A 563 -11.22 -11.20 -26.01
C ASP A 563 -10.07 -12.14 -26.43
N MET A 564 -9.13 -11.68 -27.28
CA MET A 564 -7.92 -12.43 -27.63
C MET A 564 -7.06 -12.77 -26.41
N ALA A 565 -6.90 -11.83 -25.47
CA ALA A 565 -6.15 -12.05 -24.24
C ALA A 565 -6.81 -13.14 -23.38
N VAL A 566 -8.14 -13.13 -23.29
CA VAL A 566 -8.89 -14.21 -22.60
C VAL A 566 -8.69 -15.53 -23.32
N VAL A 567 -8.89 -15.60 -24.64
CA VAL A 567 -8.71 -16.82 -25.45
C VAL A 567 -7.31 -17.40 -25.28
N THR A 568 -6.28 -16.56 -25.35
CA THR A 568 -4.86 -16.95 -25.19
C THR A 568 -4.61 -17.52 -23.79
N ARG A 569 -5.12 -16.85 -22.74
CA ARG A 569 -5.02 -17.33 -21.35
C ARG A 569 -5.74 -18.66 -21.16
N ARG A 570 -6.99 -18.78 -21.62
CA ARG A 570 -7.80 -20.01 -21.52
C ARG A 570 -7.18 -21.17 -22.30
N SER A 571 -6.66 -20.91 -23.50
CA SER A 571 -5.90 -21.90 -24.28
C SER A 571 -4.69 -22.42 -23.50
N GLY A 572 -3.94 -21.53 -22.85
CA GLY A 572 -2.83 -21.90 -21.97
C GLY A 572 -3.23 -22.83 -20.82
N ASN A 573 -4.37 -22.58 -20.17
CA ASN A 573 -4.89 -23.45 -19.11
C ASN A 573 -5.39 -24.79 -19.66
N LEU A 574 -6.09 -24.78 -20.80
CA LEU A 574 -6.64 -25.96 -21.44
C LEU A 574 -5.56 -26.90 -22.00
N MET A 575 -4.34 -26.43 -22.27
CA MET A 575 -3.20 -27.30 -22.61
C MET A 575 -2.89 -28.36 -21.55
N ASP A 576 -3.21 -28.08 -20.28
CA ASP A 576 -2.99 -28.98 -19.14
C ASP A 576 -4.30 -29.59 -18.60
N LEU A 577 -5.46 -28.96 -18.87
CA LEU A 577 -6.76 -29.35 -18.33
C LEU A 577 -7.68 -30.08 -19.33
N ASP A 578 -7.31 -30.14 -20.61
CA ASP A 578 -8.12 -30.78 -21.67
C ASP A 578 -8.51 -32.22 -21.29
N PRO A 579 -9.81 -32.56 -21.24
CA PRO A 579 -10.27 -33.90 -20.86
C PRO A 579 -9.87 -34.98 -21.88
N THR A 580 -9.48 -34.62 -23.11
CA THR A 580 -9.09 -35.59 -24.15
C THR A 580 -7.59 -35.86 -24.22
N ASN A 581 -6.76 -35.02 -23.59
CA ASN A 581 -5.29 -35.00 -23.69
C ASN A 581 -4.72 -34.94 -25.14
N SER A 582 -5.56 -34.65 -26.14
CA SER A 582 -5.18 -34.74 -27.57
C SER A 582 -5.12 -33.38 -28.26
N LEU A 583 -5.60 -32.31 -27.60
CA LEU A 583 -5.79 -30.98 -28.20
C LEU A 583 -4.70 -29.98 -27.85
N LYS A 584 -3.67 -30.40 -27.11
CA LYS A 584 -2.58 -29.52 -26.65
C LYS A 584 -1.89 -28.79 -27.81
N ALA A 585 -1.70 -29.45 -28.95
CA ALA A 585 -1.08 -28.85 -30.12
C ALA A 585 -1.96 -27.75 -30.75
N ASP A 586 -3.27 -27.98 -30.82
CA ASP A 586 -4.24 -27.03 -31.39
C ASP A 586 -4.36 -25.77 -30.50
N TYR A 587 -4.49 -25.93 -29.17
CA TYR A 587 -4.48 -24.80 -28.22
C TYR A 587 -3.18 -24.00 -28.31
N LYS A 588 -2.04 -24.68 -28.46
CA LYS A 588 -0.73 -24.03 -28.61
C LYS A 588 -0.62 -23.26 -29.93
N ASN A 589 -1.21 -23.77 -31.00
CA ASN A 589 -1.23 -23.06 -32.28
C ASN A 589 -2.10 -21.80 -32.19
N ILE A 590 -3.29 -21.86 -31.59
CA ILE A 590 -4.14 -20.68 -31.37
C ILE A 590 -3.40 -19.60 -30.58
N ASP A 591 -2.81 -19.95 -29.42
CA ASP A 591 -1.99 -19.03 -28.61
C ASP A 591 -0.88 -18.39 -29.45
N LYS A 592 -0.16 -19.19 -30.25
CA LYS A 592 0.92 -18.69 -31.13
C LYS A 592 0.42 -17.70 -32.19
N GLN A 593 -0.67 -18.01 -32.88
CA GLN A 593 -1.18 -17.14 -33.95
C GLN A 593 -1.76 -15.84 -33.39
N LEU A 594 -2.58 -15.93 -32.34
CA LEU A 594 -3.16 -14.76 -31.68
C LEU A 594 -2.08 -13.86 -31.07
N TYR A 595 -1.01 -14.42 -30.52
CA TYR A 595 0.14 -13.65 -30.04
C TYR A 595 0.84 -12.86 -31.17
N ARG A 596 0.96 -13.43 -32.37
CA ARG A 596 1.52 -12.69 -33.52
C ARG A 596 0.58 -11.58 -33.98
N ILE A 597 -0.73 -11.84 -34.01
CA ILE A 597 -1.73 -10.81 -34.32
C ILE A 597 -1.64 -9.67 -33.30
N ASP A 598 -1.60 -9.97 -32.00
CA ASP A 598 -1.46 -8.93 -30.98
C ASP A 598 -0.20 -8.08 -31.21
N ASN A 599 0.95 -8.68 -31.55
CA ASN A 599 2.17 -7.91 -31.85
C ASN A 599 2.06 -6.95 -33.05
N ILE A 600 1.29 -7.32 -34.08
CA ILE A 600 1.07 -6.51 -35.28
C ILE A 600 0.21 -5.26 -34.94
N TRP A 601 -0.74 -5.40 -34.01
CA TRP A 601 -1.72 -4.37 -33.67
C TRP A 601 -1.46 -3.64 -32.34
N LYS A 602 -0.60 -4.19 -31.47
CA LYS A 602 -0.27 -3.63 -30.15
C LYS A 602 0.43 -2.29 -30.30
N GLN A 603 -0.09 -1.25 -29.66
CA GLN A 603 0.63 0.00 -29.55
C GLN A 603 1.90 -0.20 -28.69
N LYS A 604 3.08 -0.03 -29.29
CA LYS A 604 4.37 -0.10 -28.60
C LYS A 604 4.95 1.31 -28.44
N PRO A 605 5.45 1.70 -27.25
CA PRO A 605 6.20 2.94 -27.11
C PRO A 605 7.47 2.86 -27.98
N LYS A 606 7.93 4.00 -28.52
CA LYS A 606 9.25 4.05 -29.16
C LYS A 606 10.31 4.01 -28.08
N HIS A 607 11.13 2.97 -28.07
CA HIS A 607 12.29 2.85 -27.19
C HIS A 607 13.57 3.16 -27.97
N TYR A 608 14.52 3.83 -27.32
CA TYR A 608 15.86 4.10 -27.87
C TYR A 608 16.90 3.31 -27.09
N PHE A 609 16.60 2.04 -26.80
CA PHE A 609 17.36 1.20 -25.87
C PHE A 609 18.86 1.15 -26.19
N LEU A 610 19.22 0.90 -27.45
CA LEU A 610 20.63 0.87 -27.86
C LEU A 610 21.32 2.22 -27.64
N ASN A 611 20.63 3.33 -27.91
CA ASN A 611 21.16 4.67 -27.63
C ASN A 611 21.31 4.88 -26.13
N TRP A 612 20.39 4.40 -25.31
CA TRP A 612 20.48 4.52 -23.85
C TRP A 612 21.68 3.77 -23.28
N VAL A 613 21.91 2.54 -23.77
CA VAL A 613 23.09 1.75 -23.40
C VAL A 613 24.36 2.46 -23.87
N LEU A 614 24.40 2.96 -25.10
CA LEU A 614 25.55 3.69 -25.63
C LEU A 614 25.84 4.97 -24.83
N ASN A 615 24.81 5.76 -24.52
CA ASN A 615 24.92 6.96 -23.70
C ASN A 615 25.49 6.62 -22.32
N SER A 616 25.00 5.55 -21.67
CA SER A 616 25.53 5.08 -20.39
C SER A 616 26.99 4.62 -20.47
N VAL A 617 27.37 3.88 -21.51
CA VAL A 617 28.77 3.45 -21.71
C VAL A 617 29.67 4.67 -21.88
N ILE A 618 29.27 5.65 -22.70
CA ILE A 618 30.04 6.88 -22.93
C ILE A 618 30.19 7.65 -21.62
N VAL A 619 29.09 7.95 -20.92
CA VAL A 619 29.10 8.73 -19.68
C VAL A 619 29.92 8.02 -18.60
N ALA A 620 29.67 6.73 -18.36
CA ALA A 620 30.37 5.96 -17.32
C ALA A 620 31.87 5.79 -17.62
N THR A 621 32.26 5.61 -18.89
CA THR A 621 33.67 5.50 -19.28
C THR A 621 34.39 6.83 -19.06
N VAL A 622 33.81 7.94 -19.53
CA VAL A 622 34.44 9.27 -19.41
C VAL A 622 34.57 9.66 -17.93
N VAL A 623 33.50 9.52 -17.15
CA VAL A 623 33.53 9.79 -15.70
C VAL A 623 34.54 8.86 -15.01
N GLY A 624 34.51 7.56 -15.30
CA GLY A 624 35.45 6.58 -14.75
C GLY A 624 36.91 6.95 -15.00
N LEU A 625 37.27 7.30 -16.24
CA LEU A 625 38.64 7.67 -16.60
C LEU A 625 39.09 8.97 -15.91
N ILE A 626 38.26 10.01 -15.97
CA ILE A 626 38.59 11.32 -15.38
C ILE A 626 38.71 11.20 -13.86
N THR A 627 37.72 10.60 -13.20
CA THR A 627 37.73 10.43 -11.74
C THR A 627 38.92 9.58 -11.30
N THR A 628 39.24 8.49 -11.99
CA THR A 628 40.41 7.65 -11.66
C THR A 628 41.71 8.42 -11.83
N ALA A 629 41.88 9.17 -12.92
CA ALA A 629 43.08 9.98 -13.15
C ALA A 629 43.25 11.08 -12.09
N VAL A 630 42.17 11.79 -11.74
CA VAL A 630 42.18 12.81 -10.70
C VAL A 630 42.48 12.20 -9.33
N CYS A 631 41.83 11.08 -8.97
CA CYS A 631 42.10 10.37 -7.71
C CYS A 631 43.54 9.87 -7.64
N ALA A 632 44.09 9.36 -8.75
CA ALA A 632 45.46 8.84 -8.81
C ALA A 632 46.49 9.91 -8.42
N VAL A 633 46.32 11.11 -8.96
CA VAL A 633 47.18 12.26 -8.66
C VAL A 633 46.90 12.81 -7.26
N ALA A 634 45.63 12.98 -6.88
CA ALA A 634 45.25 13.59 -5.62
C ALA A 634 45.61 12.72 -4.40
N ALA A 635 45.50 11.39 -4.51
CA ALA A 635 45.81 10.47 -3.41
C ALA A 635 47.31 10.45 -3.06
N TYR A 636 48.19 10.76 -4.01
CA TYR A 636 49.65 10.66 -3.83
C TYR A 636 50.18 11.60 -2.74
N PRO A 637 49.90 12.92 -2.74
CA PRO A 637 50.25 13.80 -1.63
C PRO A 637 49.69 13.36 -0.28
N PHE A 638 48.43 12.89 -0.23
CA PHE A 638 47.82 12.39 1.01
C PHE A 638 48.44 11.10 1.55
N SER A 639 49.16 10.34 0.72
CA SER A 639 49.95 9.18 1.13
C SER A 639 51.40 9.56 1.49
N ARG A 640 52.09 10.32 0.63
CA ARG A 640 53.55 10.51 0.72
C ARG A 640 54.02 11.83 1.29
N MET A 641 53.22 12.89 1.22
CA MET A 641 53.66 14.24 1.58
C MET A 641 53.12 14.67 2.94
N ARG A 642 53.85 15.54 3.65
CA ARG A 642 53.39 16.14 4.91
C ARG A 642 53.02 17.60 4.62
N PHE A 643 51.76 17.96 4.87
CA PHE A 643 51.25 19.32 4.68
C PHE A 643 50.17 19.63 5.73
N PHE A 644 49.95 20.92 5.99
CA PHE A 644 48.97 21.37 6.96
C PHE A 644 47.55 20.91 6.58
N GLY A 645 46.82 20.31 7.52
CA GLY A 645 45.46 19.82 7.28
C GLY A 645 45.34 18.46 6.58
N ARG A 646 46.44 17.72 6.34
CA ARG A 646 46.41 16.41 5.64
C ARG A 646 45.36 15.42 6.15
N ARG A 647 45.26 15.22 7.48
CA ARG A 647 44.30 14.27 8.08
C ARG A 647 42.87 14.81 8.08
N TYR A 648 42.70 16.06 8.53
CA TYR A 648 41.39 16.69 8.67
C TYR A 648 40.77 17.04 7.30
N GLY A 649 41.56 17.42 6.31
CA GLY A 649 41.08 17.68 4.94
C GLY A 649 40.55 16.42 4.25
N LEU A 650 41.24 15.28 4.41
CA LEU A 650 40.75 13.99 3.90
C LEU A 650 39.44 13.58 4.57
N LEU A 651 39.35 13.74 5.89
CA LEU A 651 38.11 13.48 6.64
C LEU A 651 36.98 14.44 6.24
N ALA A 652 37.27 15.73 6.06
CA ALA A 652 36.30 16.73 5.65
C ALA A 652 35.69 16.40 4.28
N PHE A 653 36.51 16.00 3.30
CA PHE A 653 36.00 15.58 1.99
C PHE A 653 35.09 14.35 2.07
N LEU A 654 35.44 13.36 2.90
CA LEU A 654 34.58 12.20 3.14
C LEU A 654 33.26 12.59 3.79
N LEU A 655 33.29 13.44 4.82
CA LEU A 655 32.08 13.90 5.51
C LEU A 655 31.15 14.67 4.58
N ILE A 656 31.68 15.55 3.72
CA ILE A 656 30.88 16.28 2.73
C ILE A 656 30.23 15.31 1.74
N GLN A 657 30.94 14.27 1.28
CA GLN A 657 30.39 13.30 0.32
C GLN A 657 29.32 12.37 0.94
N MET A 658 29.31 12.20 2.27
CA MET A 658 28.26 11.42 2.97
C MET A 658 26.90 12.13 3.01
N PHE A 659 26.83 13.42 2.68
CA PHE A 659 25.55 14.11 2.56
C PHE A 659 24.72 13.56 1.39
N PRO A 660 23.40 13.35 1.55
CA PRO A 660 22.55 12.80 0.49
C PRO A 660 22.56 13.65 -0.79
N ALA A 661 22.93 13.04 -1.92
CA ALA A 661 23.03 13.73 -3.22
C ALA A 661 21.71 14.36 -3.69
N VAL A 662 20.56 13.82 -3.24
CA VAL A 662 19.21 14.31 -3.57
C VAL A 662 19.01 15.78 -3.18
N ILE A 663 19.64 16.24 -2.10
CA ILE A 663 19.51 17.62 -1.59
C ILE A 663 20.09 18.62 -2.61
N PHE A 664 21.12 18.22 -3.36
CA PHE A 664 21.80 19.08 -4.32
C PHE A 664 21.15 19.07 -5.71
N MET A 665 20.07 18.31 -5.93
CA MET A 665 19.43 18.18 -7.25
C MET A 665 18.99 19.52 -7.84
N ILE A 666 18.33 20.36 -7.04
CA ILE A 666 17.87 21.70 -7.48
C ILE A 666 19.07 22.59 -7.83
N ALA A 667 20.14 22.51 -7.03
CA ALA A 667 21.35 23.28 -7.26
C ALA A 667 22.06 22.85 -8.55
N ILE A 668 22.21 21.54 -8.78
CA ILE A 668 22.81 20.98 -10.01
C ILE A 668 21.99 21.39 -11.23
N TYR A 669 20.66 21.28 -11.17
CA TYR A 669 19.79 21.69 -12.27
C TYR A 669 19.99 23.17 -12.63
N ASN A 670 19.95 24.07 -11.63
CA ASN A 670 20.13 25.51 -11.86
C ASN A 670 21.55 25.84 -12.36
N LEU A 671 22.57 25.14 -11.86
CA LEU A 671 23.95 25.31 -12.31
C LEU A 671 24.10 24.92 -13.79
N LEU A 672 23.61 23.75 -14.18
CA LEU A 672 23.68 23.30 -15.58
C LEU A 672 22.81 24.16 -16.50
N ASN A 673 21.66 24.64 -16.03
CA ASN A 673 20.84 25.59 -16.79
C ASN A 673 21.59 26.90 -17.04
N PHE A 674 22.28 27.42 -16.03
CA PHE A 674 23.10 28.62 -16.13
C PHE A 674 24.30 28.40 -17.07
N LEU A 675 25.06 27.32 -16.87
CA LEU A 675 26.22 26.98 -17.70
C LEU A 675 25.83 26.74 -19.16
N GLY A 676 24.69 26.09 -19.41
CA GLY A 676 24.18 25.83 -20.76
C GLY A 676 23.92 27.08 -21.60
N LYS A 677 23.73 28.25 -20.98
CA LYS A 677 23.61 29.53 -21.70
C LYS A 677 24.93 29.99 -22.31
N TYR A 678 26.06 29.61 -21.72
CA TYR A 678 27.40 30.02 -22.15
C TYR A 678 28.15 28.88 -22.86
N VAL A 679 28.02 27.66 -22.35
CA VAL A 679 28.64 26.45 -22.87
C VAL A 679 27.54 25.41 -23.10
N PRO A 680 26.90 25.38 -24.29
CA PRO A 680 25.75 24.52 -24.56
C PRO A 680 26.00 23.04 -24.29
N PHE A 681 27.23 22.56 -24.48
CA PHE A 681 27.64 21.18 -24.19
C PHE A 681 27.52 20.79 -22.70
N LEU A 682 27.56 21.76 -21.77
CA LEU A 682 27.40 21.55 -20.33
C LEU A 682 25.98 21.90 -19.84
N GLY A 683 25.05 22.11 -20.78
CA GLY A 683 23.66 22.45 -20.47
C GLY A 683 22.80 21.26 -20.03
N ILE A 684 21.55 21.55 -19.69
CA ILE A 684 20.50 20.55 -19.47
C ILE A 684 20.22 19.80 -20.79
N ASP A 685 19.78 18.54 -20.66
CA ASP A 685 19.48 17.61 -21.74
C ASP A 685 20.70 17.23 -22.60
N THR A 686 21.91 17.32 -22.02
CA THR A 686 23.17 16.93 -22.67
C THR A 686 23.94 15.90 -21.87
N LEU A 687 24.68 15.03 -22.57
CA LEU A 687 25.59 14.07 -21.91
C LEU A 687 26.77 14.77 -21.24
N GLY A 688 27.23 15.92 -21.77
CA GLY A 688 28.32 16.70 -21.18
C GLY A 688 27.96 17.30 -19.83
N GLY A 689 26.76 17.89 -19.71
CA GLY A 689 26.22 18.37 -18.43
C GLY A 689 26.07 17.23 -17.42
N LEU A 690 25.64 16.05 -17.87
CA LEU A 690 25.55 14.87 -17.03
C LEU A 690 26.93 14.37 -16.55
N ILE A 691 27.90 14.23 -17.46
CA ILE A 691 29.29 13.87 -17.12
C ILE A 691 29.84 14.83 -16.06
N PHE A 692 29.68 16.14 -16.28
CA PHE A 692 30.16 17.17 -15.37
C PHE A 692 29.57 17.01 -13.96
N SER A 693 28.26 16.73 -13.86
CA SER A 693 27.61 16.52 -12.56
C SER A 693 28.15 15.32 -11.78
N TYR A 694 28.58 14.26 -12.47
CA TYR A 694 29.09 13.03 -11.85
C TYR A 694 30.56 13.09 -11.43
N LEU A 695 31.33 14.09 -11.88
CA LEU A 695 32.74 14.25 -11.48
C LEU A 695 32.93 14.64 -10.01
N THR A 696 31.85 14.85 -9.25
CA THR A 696 31.88 15.24 -7.83
C THR A 696 32.28 14.11 -6.87
N GLY A 697 32.17 12.83 -7.28
CA GLY A 697 32.37 11.65 -6.43
C GLY A 697 33.83 11.23 -6.16
N ILE A 698 34.71 12.17 -5.79
CA ILE A 698 36.18 11.93 -5.73
C ILE A 698 36.66 11.45 -4.35
N ALA A 699 36.04 11.86 -3.24
CA ALA A 699 36.65 11.73 -1.90
C ALA A 699 36.83 10.27 -1.45
N TYR A 700 35.79 9.44 -1.60
CA TYR A 700 35.87 8.01 -1.27
C TYR A 700 36.91 7.27 -2.11
N ASN A 701 36.92 7.52 -3.43
CA ASN A 701 37.84 6.88 -4.37
C ASN A 701 39.30 7.29 -4.11
N MET A 702 39.54 8.57 -3.81
CA MET A 702 40.84 9.08 -3.40
C MET A 702 41.31 8.45 -2.08
N TYR A 703 40.42 8.29 -1.09
CA TYR A 703 40.74 7.64 0.17
C TYR A 703 41.16 6.17 -0.03
N LEU A 704 40.40 5.43 -0.84
CA LEU A 704 40.70 4.04 -1.18
C LEU A 704 42.07 3.91 -1.86
N MET A 705 42.35 4.81 -2.81
CA MET A 705 43.59 4.82 -3.56
C MET A 705 44.80 5.21 -2.71
N LYS A 706 44.62 6.18 -1.79
CA LYS A 706 45.62 6.53 -0.77
C LYS A 706 45.96 5.33 0.11
N GLY A 707 44.94 4.60 0.57
CA GLY A 707 45.13 3.40 1.39
C GLY A 707 45.96 2.33 0.67
N PHE A 708 45.75 2.13 -0.63
CA PHE A 708 46.58 1.23 -1.43
C PHE A 708 48.02 1.74 -1.59
N TYR A 709 48.21 3.03 -1.87
CA TYR A 709 49.56 3.60 -1.94
C TYR A 709 50.34 3.40 -0.65
N ASP A 710 49.71 3.50 0.51
CA ASP A 710 50.35 3.26 1.82
C ASP A 710 50.89 1.82 1.96
N THR A 711 50.36 0.85 1.21
CA THR A 711 50.87 -0.54 1.22
C THR A 711 52.13 -0.74 0.38
N ILE A 712 52.45 0.19 -0.52
CA ILE A 712 53.66 0.13 -1.35
C ILE A 712 54.83 0.63 -0.48
N PRO A 713 55.92 -0.17 -0.32
CA PRO A 713 57.05 0.21 0.51
C PRO A 713 57.66 1.58 0.10
N PRO A 714 57.85 2.52 1.04
CA PRO A 714 58.45 3.82 0.74
C PRO A 714 59.87 3.74 0.17
N SER A 715 60.62 2.70 0.52
CA SER A 715 62.00 2.47 0.08
C SER A 715 62.16 2.40 -1.44
N LEU A 716 61.12 1.95 -2.17
CA LEU A 716 61.14 1.93 -3.64
C LEU A 716 61.17 3.33 -4.25
N GLU A 717 60.49 4.29 -3.63
CA GLU A 717 60.52 5.69 -4.06
C GLU A 717 61.79 6.39 -3.58
N GLU A 718 62.26 6.09 -2.37
CA GLU A 718 63.52 6.63 -1.85
C GLU A 718 64.70 6.23 -2.74
N ALA A 719 64.74 4.98 -3.19
CA ALA A 719 65.73 4.52 -4.18
C ALA A 719 65.65 5.31 -5.49
N ALA A 720 64.46 5.51 -6.04
CA ALA A 720 64.28 6.30 -7.26
C ALA A 720 64.70 7.77 -7.08
N ILE A 721 64.46 8.36 -5.90
CA ILE A 721 64.90 9.73 -5.58
C ILE A 721 66.42 9.81 -5.47
N VAL A 722 67.08 8.79 -4.91
CA VAL A 722 68.55 8.68 -4.90
C VAL A 722 69.11 8.59 -6.32
N ASP A 723 68.40 7.91 -7.24
CA ASP A 723 68.72 7.87 -8.68
C ASP A 723 68.41 9.19 -9.43
N GLY A 724 68.01 10.25 -8.72
CA GLY A 724 67.75 11.58 -9.28
C GLY A 724 66.32 11.79 -9.79
N ALA A 725 65.38 10.88 -9.51
CA ALA A 725 63.99 11.06 -9.92
C ALA A 725 63.31 12.18 -9.10
N THR A 726 62.58 13.07 -9.77
CA THR A 726 61.68 14.00 -9.09
C THR A 726 60.52 13.26 -8.42
N ARG A 727 59.81 13.90 -7.48
CA ARG A 727 58.62 13.27 -6.84
C ARG A 727 57.54 12.89 -7.85
N PHE A 728 57.30 13.72 -8.86
CA PHE A 728 56.33 13.38 -9.91
C PHE A 728 56.83 12.22 -10.78
N GLN A 729 58.13 12.16 -11.07
CA GLN A 729 58.73 11.01 -11.77
C GLN A 729 58.63 9.73 -10.93
N SER A 730 58.85 9.81 -9.62
CA SER A 730 58.68 8.69 -8.68
C SER A 730 57.22 8.21 -8.65
N PHE A 731 56.26 9.14 -8.58
CA PHE A 731 54.84 8.83 -8.70
C PHE A 731 54.52 8.12 -10.03
N TYR A 732 54.89 8.71 -11.16
CA TYR A 732 54.49 8.22 -12.49
C TYR A 732 55.21 6.93 -12.90
N LYS A 733 56.49 6.77 -12.54
CA LYS A 733 57.31 5.61 -12.95
C LYS A 733 57.31 4.46 -11.94
N ILE A 734 57.11 4.71 -10.64
CA ILE A 734 57.17 3.69 -9.59
C ILE A 734 55.79 3.40 -9.02
N ILE A 735 55.14 4.41 -8.42
CA ILE A 735 53.87 4.19 -7.71
C ILE A 735 52.73 3.83 -8.66
N LEU A 736 52.53 4.60 -9.73
CA LEU A 736 51.40 4.43 -10.63
C LEU A 736 51.38 3.04 -11.33
N PRO A 737 52.52 2.48 -11.81
CA PRO A 737 52.55 1.12 -12.37
C PRO A 737 52.34 0.02 -11.32
N LEU A 738 52.87 0.19 -10.10
CA LEU A 738 52.65 -0.75 -8.99
C LEU A 738 51.20 -0.70 -8.48
N SER A 739 50.53 0.44 -8.64
CA SER A 739 49.13 0.65 -8.26
C SER A 739 48.11 0.32 -9.35
N ARG A 740 48.50 -0.38 -10.43
CA ARG A 740 47.57 -0.84 -11.46
C ARG A 740 46.32 -1.56 -10.92
N PRO A 741 46.41 -2.45 -9.91
CA PRO A 741 45.22 -3.12 -9.38
C PRO A 741 44.20 -2.13 -8.82
N ILE A 742 44.63 -1.12 -8.05
CA ILE A 742 43.71 -0.15 -7.46
C ILE A 742 43.14 0.84 -8.46
N LEU A 743 43.91 1.21 -9.50
CA LEU A 743 43.40 2.02 -10.62
C LEU A 743 42.22 1.34 -11.29
N VAL A 744 42.33 0.02 -11.54
CA VAL A 744 41.25 -0.78 -12.13
C VAL A 744 40.06 -0.90 -11.20
N VAL A 745 40.28 -1.12 -9.90
CA VAL A 745 39.20 -1.17 -8.90
C VAL A 745 38.42 0.15 -8.87
N VAL A 746 39.12 1.29 -8.76
CA VAL A 746 38.47 2.61 -8.73
C VAL A 746 37.70 2.87 -10.03
N PHE A 747 38.31 2.57 -11.19
CA PHE A 747 37.65 2.74 -12.47
C PHE A 747 36.37 1.88 -12.56
N LEU A 748 36.42 0.61 -12.17
CA LEU A 748 35.26 -0.29 -12.19
C LEU A 748 34.17 0.18 -11.22
N LEU A 749 34.52 0.62 -10.01
CA LEU A 749 33.55 1.13 -9.03
C LEU A 749 32.84 2.38 -9.56
N VAL A 750 33.59 3.34 -10.11
CA VAL A 750 33.02 4.55 -10.70
C VAL A 750 32.18 4.21 -11.92
N PHE A 751 32.66 3.35 -12.81
CA PHE A 751 31.91 2.93 -13.99
C PHE A 751 30.56 2.29 -13.61
N ILE A 752 30.57 1.29 -12.72
CA ILE A 752 29.34 0.60 -12.28
C ILE A 752 28.40 1.56 -11.56
N GLY A 753 28.93 2.44 -10.71
CA GLY A 753 28.15 3.46 -10.01
C GLY A 753 27.46 4.41 -10.98
N THR A 754 28.21 5.00 -11.91
CA THR A 754 27.70 5.95 -12.91
C THR A 754 26.75 5.28 -13.92
N PHE A 755 27.03 4.04 -14.33
CA PHE A 755 26.17 3.32 -15.29
C PHE A 755 24.77 3.04 -14.73
N ASN A 756 24.67 2.82 -13.42
CA ASN A 756 23.42 2.55 -12.70
C ASN A 756 22.78 3.79 -12.04
N GLU A 757 23.41 4.96 -12.15
CA GLU A 757 22.89 6.19 -11.56
C GLU A 757 21.67 6.69 -12.34
N PHE A 758 20.58 6.95 -11.61
CA PHE A 758 19.31 7.37 -12.18
C PHE A 758 18.85 8.76 -11.69
N VAL A 759 19.18 9.14 -10.46
CA VAL A 759 18.57 10.29 -9.78
C VAL A 759 18.99 11.60 -10.44
N VAL A 760 20.30 11.78 -10.67
CA VAL A 760 20.82 12.97 -11.35
C VAL A 760 20.49 12.91 -12.84
N ALA A 761 20.59 11.72 -13.45
CA ALA A 761 20.20 11.54 -14.86
C ALA A 761 18.76 12.00 -15.11
N ARG A 762 17.81 11.70 -14.21
CA ARG A 762 16.39 12.06 -14.35
C ARG A 762 16.12 13.56 -14.39
N ILE A 763 16.91 14.37 -13.68
CA ILE A 763 16.75 15.83 -13.68
C ILE A 763 17.51 16.51 -14.82
N VAL A 764 18.63 15.93 -15.25
CA VAL A 764 19.47 16.51 -16.30
C VAL A 764 18.95 16.15 -17.69
N LEU A 765 18.55 14.90 -17.92
CA LEU A 765 18.12 14.42 -19.24
C LEU A 765 16.60 14.48 -19.34
N GLN A 766 16.09 15.29 -20.28
CA GLN A 766 14.65 15.57 -20.43
C GLN A 766 14.07 14.86 -21.66
N ASN A 767 14.85 14.73 -22.73
CA ASN A 767 14.43 14.04 -23.93
C ASN A 767 14.72 12.54 -23.81
N VAL A 768 13.68 11.72 -24.04
CA VAL A 768 13.76 10.26 -24.00
C VAL A 768 14.86 9.70 -24.91
N ARG A 769 15.23 10.40 -25.99
CA ARG A 769 16.33 9.97 -26.88
C ARG A 769 17.72 10.07 -26.23
N ASN A 770 17.88 10.98 -25.28
CA ASN A 770 19.14 11.30 -24.63
C ASN A 770 19.33 10.54 -23.32
N TYR A 771 18.32 9.78 -22.86
CA TYR A 771 18.37 9.03 -21.61
C TYR A 771 19.58 8.09 -21.54
N THR A 772 20.07 7.89 -20.33
CA THR A 772 20.97 6.78 -19.96
C THR A 772 20.17 5.50 -19.80
N TYR A 773 20.84 4.35 -19.83
CA TYR A 773 20.24 3.03 -19.64
C TYR A 773 19.40 2.94 -18.36
N ALA A 774 19.91 3.37 -17.20
CA ALA A 774 19.19 3.29 -15.93
C ALA A 774 17.89 4.11 -15.95
N LEU A 775 17.94 5.33 -16.51
CA LEU A 775 16.76 6.19 -16.68
C LEU A 775 15.79 5.62 -17.72
N GLY A 776 16.29 5.08 -18.83
CA GLY A 776 15.50 4.41 -19.86
C GLY A 776 14.79 3.17 -19.34
N LEU A 777 15.47 2.36 -18.53
CA LEU A 777 14.92 1.16 -17.89
C LEU A 777 13.70 1.50 -17.02
N GLN A 778 13.73 2.63 -16.32
CA GLN A 778 12.60 3.13 -15.52
C GLN A 778 11.32 3.31 -16.36
N THR A 779 11.44 3.64 -17.66
CA THR A 779 10.26 3.85 -18.53
C THR A 779 9.45 2.58 -18.77
N PHE A 780 10.03 1.39 -18.57
CA PHE A 780 9.29 0.12 -18.61
C PHE A 780 8.58 -0.18 -17.29
N ALA A 781 9.02 0.44 -16.19
CA ALA A 781 8.43 0.28 -14.86
C ALA A 781 7.25 1.22 -14.61
N VAL A 782 7.28 2.43 -15.20
CA VAL A 782 6.30 3.51 -14.94
C VAL A 782 5.46 3.76 -16.19
N GLY A 783 4.30 3.10 -16.27
CA GLY A 783 3.31 3.27 -17.34
C GLY A 783 1.87 3.32 -16.82
N PRO A 784 0.91 3.87 -17.59
CA PRO A 784 -0.47 4.12 -17.13
C PRO A 784 -1.32 2.85 -16.88
N TYR A 785 -0.86 1.66 -17.30
CA TYR A 785 -1.70 0.45 -17.27
C TYR A 785 -1.05 -0.83 -16.75
N GLU A 786 0.26 -0.85 -16.42
CA GLU A 786 1.02 -1.90 -15.70
C GLU A 786 2.52 -1.82 -16.09
N THR A 787 3.41 -2.43 -15.30
CA THR A 787 4.83 -2.60 -15.63
C THR A 787 4.99 -3.67 -16.72
N GLU A 788 5.71 -3.36 -17.80
CA GLU A 788 6.01 -4.31 -18.88
C GLU A 788 7.17 -5.24 -18.48
N TRP A 789 6.90 -6.20 -17.59
CA TRP A 789 7.93 -7.04 -16.95
C TRP A 789 8.82 -7.80 -17.93
N GLY A 790 8.27 -8.28 -19.04
CA GLY A 790 9.04 -8.96 -20.09
C GLY A 790 10.10 -8.07 -20.73
N LEU A 791 9.73 -6.84 -21.10
CA LEU A 791 10.65 -5.84 -21.65
C LEU A 791 11.63 -5.32 -20.59
N PHE A 792 11.16 -5.07 -19.37
CA PHE A 792 11.99 -4.62 -18.25
C PHE A 792 13.10 -5.64 -17.93
N THR A 793 12.75 -6.92 -17.80
CA THR A 793 13.73 -7.98 -17.48
C THR A 793 14.66 -8.30 -18.64
N ALA A 794 14.18 -8.27 -19.89
CA ALA A 794 15.04 -8.40 -21.07
C ALA A 794 16.03 -7.22 -21.18
N ALA A 795 15.56 -5.99 -20.93
CA ALA A 795 16.39 -4.79 -20.87
C ALA A 795 17.41 -4.87 -19.74
N ALA A 796 17.01 -5.37 -18.56
CA ALA A 796 17.90 -5.58 -17.41
C ALA A 796 19.08 -6.50 -17.74
N LEU A 797 18.81 -7.64 -18.39
CA LEU A 797 19.83 -8.61 -18.79
C LEU A 797 20.75 -8.06 -19.87
N LEU A 798 20.19 -7.43 -20.91
CA LEU A 798 21.00 -6.82 -21.97
C LEU A 798 21.87 -5.67 -21.42
N GLY A 799 21.31 -4.82 -20.56
CA GLY A 799 22.02 -3.70 -19.97
C GLY A 799 23.12 -4.09 -18.98
N MET A 800 23.08 -5.29 -18.41
CA MET A 800 24.19 -5.84 -17.61
C MET A 800 25.40 -6.23 -18.48
N THR A 801 25.19 -6.52 -19.77
CA THR A 801 26.21 -7.07 -20.67
C THR A 801 27.47 -6.18 -20.77
N PRO A 802 27.40 -4.86 -20.97
CA PRO A 802 28.59 -3.99 -21.01
C PRO A 802 29.41 -4.02 -19.72
N MET A 803 28.75 -4.06 -18.55
CA MET A 803 29.42 -4.12 -17.25
C MET A 803 30.18 -5.44 -17.07
N VAL A 804 29.57 -6.57 -17.46
CA VAL A 804 30.20 -7.90 -17.38
C VAL A 804 31.40 -8.00 -18.32
N ILE A 805 31.24 -7.56 -19.57
CA ILE A 805 32.35 -7.56 -20.56
C ILE A 805 33.52 -6.72 -20.03
N LEU A 806 33.23 -5.53 -19.48
CA LEU A 806 34.25 -4.65 -18.94
C LEU A 806 34.97 -5.31 -17.76
N PHE A 807 34.23 -5.85 -16.78
CA PHE A 807 34.80 -6.53 -15.62
C PHE A 807 35.71 -7.70 -16.03
N LEU A 808 35.23 -8.58 -16.91
CA LEU A 808 36.00 -9.73 -17.40
C LEU A 808 37.26 -9.29 -18.15
N SER A 809 37.17 -8.24 -18.98
CA SER A 809 38.32 -7.69 -19.71
C SER A 809 39.41 -7.11 -18.78
N MET A 810 38.99 -6.65 -17.59
CA MET A 810 39.87 -6.01 -16.62
C MET A 810 40.39 -6.96 -15.52
N GLN A 811 39.85 -8.17 -15.41
CA GLN A 811 40.22 -9.16 -14.38
C GLN A 811 41.73 -9.43 -14.31
N ARG A 812 42.42 -9.48 -15.46
CA ARG A 812 43.88 -9.71 -15.52
C ARG A 812 44.71 -8.65 -14.79
N PHE A 813 44.18 -7.44 -14.61
CA PHE A 813 44.87 -6.34 -13.92
C PHE A 813 44.66 -6.36 -12.40
N LEU A 814 43.74 -7.19 -11.89
CA LEU A 814 43.41 -7.30 -10.47
C LEU A 814 44.31 -8.29 -9.69
N VAL A 815 45.15 -9.06 -10.38
CA VAL A 815 46.00 -10.09 -9.74
C VAL A 815 47.18 -9.44 -9.01
N SER A 816 47.31 -9.70 -7.71
CA SER A 816 48.37 -9.14 -6.85
C SER A 816 49.65 -9.99 -6.87
N GLY A 817 50.78 -9.36 -7.19
CA GLY A 817 52.09 -10.00 -7.27
C GLY A 817 53.25 -9.07 -7.64
N LEU A 818 52.96 -7.85 -8.11
CA LEU A 818 53.95 -6.89 -8.59
C LEU A 818 54.95 -6.40 -7.52
N THR A 819 54.62 -6.49 -6.23
CA THR A 819 55.49 -6.08 -5.11
C THR A 819 56.22 -7.25 -4.44
N ARG A 820 55.90 -8.51 -4.78
CA ARG A 820 56.54 -9.68 -4.17
C ARG A 820 57.99 -9.78 -4.64
N GLY A 821 58.94 -9.74 -3.70
CA GLY A 821 60.38 -9.87 -3.97
C GLY A 821 61.13 -8.57 -4.22
N ALA A 822 60.45 -7.41 -4.24
CA ALA A 822 61.10 -6.11 -4.46
C ALA A 822 61.78 -5.55 -3.19
N VAL A 823 61.31 -5.95 -2.01
CA VAL A 823 61.89 -5.60 -0.71
C VAL A 823 62.00 -6.89 0.09
N LYS A 824 63.17 -7.13 0.68
CA LYS A 824 63.39 -8.24 1.60
C LYS A 824 63.05 -7.71 3.00
N GLU A 825 61.92 -8.17 3.56
CA GLU A 825 61.62 -8.01 4.98
C GLU A 825 62.35 -9.06 5.81
#